data_AF-A0AA88UG87-F1
#
_entry.id   AF-A0AA88UG87-F1
#
_cell.length_a   1.000
_cell.length_b   1.000
_cell.length_c   1.000
_cell.angle_alpha   90.00
_cell.angle_beta   90.00
_cell.angle_gamma   90.00
#
_symmetry.space_group_name_H-M   'P 1'
#
loop_
_entity.id
_entity.type
_entity.pdbx_description
1 polymer ?
#
loop_
_entity_poly.entity_id
_entity_poly.type
_entity_poly.pdbx_seq_one_letter_code
_entity_poly.pdbx_strand_id
1 'polypeptide(L)'
;MASTSALKRADSLVDTMPEALRQSRYHMKRCFAKYIEKGRRLMKLPHLMDEMEMVIDDKEERTQLLEGLLGYILCNTKVKIFILISNHPNILCMQMTELPFTSHLFTCRAKDGNALELDFEALECTMPRLTLSSSIGNGVNYISKFLTSRLNQNSESAQPLVDYLLSLNIHGEKLMINETLSTASKLQGSLIVAEAALSALAKETPYESFELRFKEWGFEKGWGATAEIVVYVLDQVVAMEEELLLRIKQQGLNVKPQILVVNAPNDGWFCSIDFYSYLMNIVLFSPRSLCCFHFQQDATNKILELMEGKPDLIIGNYTDGNLVASLMASKLGITLNQSYQDRPGQYESHSAFTLPRLYRVVSGINVFDPKFNIAAPGADQSVYFPHTEKQRRLTSFHPAIEELLFSKVDNSEHIGYLEDKKKPIIFSMARLDTVKNIGGLTEWYGKNKRLRNLVNLVVVAGFFDPSKSKDREEMAEIKKMHLLIEKYQLKGQIRWIAAQTDKHRNSELYRYIADSKGAFVQPALYEAFGLTVIEAMNCGLPTFATNQGGPAEIIIDGVSGFLIDPSNGDKSSEKIADFFQKSKEDAEYWNKISAGGLSRIYECYTWKIYANKVLNMGSIYSFWKHLNKDQKQAKQRYLQMLSHLLLRDLVQSVPMPSEEAQPQVPKEKTKPQPSARKPQSLLQRWFGA
;
A
#
# COMPACT_ATOMS: atom_id res chain seq x y z
N MET A 1 4.84 27.70 -47.13
CA MET A 1 4.13 28.23 -45.95
C MET A 1 2.83 27.46 -45.77
N ALA A 2 2.70 26.71 -44.68
CA ALA A 2 1.45 26.28 -44.09
C ALA A 2 1.78 25.93 -42.63
N SER A 3 1.14 26.58 -41.66
CA SER A 3 1.56 26.51 -40.26
C SER A 3 1.16 25.18 -39.62
N THR A 4 2.14 24.44 -39.08
CA THR A 4 1.88 23.45 -38.03
C THR A 4 1.31 24.17 -36.82
N SER A 5 -0.02 24.15 -36.67
CA SER A 5 -0.71 24.72 -35.52
C SER A 5 -0.34 23.92 -34.27
N ALA A 6 0.47 24.52 -33.39
CA ALA A 6 0.73 23.96 -32.08
C ALA A 6 -0.60 23.78 -31.32
N LEU A 7 -0.93 22.54 -30.98
CA LEU A 7 -2.09 22.22 -30.14
C LEU A 7 -1.99 22.99 -28.82
N LYS A 8 -2.96 23.88 -28.57
CA LYS A 8 -3.03 24.65 -27.33
C LYS A 8 -3.32 23.69 -26.18
N ARG A 9 -2.58 23.86 -25.09
CA ARG A 9 -2.49 22.92 -23.96
C ARG A 9 -3.65 23.08 -22.96
N ALA A 10 -4.89 23.23 -23.45
CA ALA A 10 -6.04 23.67 -22.65
C ALA A 10 -7.37 22.95 -22.92
N ASP A 11 -7.49 22.14 -23.99
CA ASP A 11 -8.68 21.32 -24.26
C ASP A 11 -8.45 19.89 -23.74
N SER A 12 -9.50 19.19 -23.27
CA SER A 12 -9.35 17.79 -22.85
C SER A 12 -9.11 16.89 -24.07
N LEU A 13 -8.44 15.75 -23.88
CA LEU A 13 -8.25 14.79 -24.98
C LEU A 13 -9.60 14.31 -25.56
N VAL A 14 -10.66 14.27 -24.74
CA VAL A 14 -12.00 13.89 -25.20
C VAL A 14 -12.72 14.97 -26.00
N ASP A 15 -12.42 16.25 -25.82
CA ASP A 15 -12.94 17.32 -26.68
C ASP A 15 -12.48 17.17 -28.14
N THR A 16 -11.33 16.52 -28.36
CA THR A 16 -10.80 16.21 -29.71
C THR A 16 -11.33 14.90 -30.32
N MET A 17 -12.00 14.06 -29.54
CA MET A 17 -12.48 12.73 -29.97
C MET A 17 -13.59 12.76 -31.05
N PRO A 18 -14.57 13.68 -31.04
CA PRO A 18 -15.57 13.77 -32.11
C PRO A 18 -14.94 14.01 -33.49
N GLU A 19 -13.85 14.77 -33.54
CA GLU A 19 -13.13 15.08 -34.78
C GLU A 19 -12.26 13.89 -35.22
N ALA A 20 -11.58 13.21 -34.29
CA ALA A 20 -10.85 11.97 -34.57
C ALA A 20 -11.75 10.87 -35.17
N LEU A 21 -12.96 10.72 -34.64
CA LEU A 21 -13.95 9.75 -35.14
C LEU A 21 -14.62 10.20 -36.44
N ARG A 22 -14.64 11.50 -36.74
CA ARG A 22 -15.07 12.03 -38.03
C ARG A 22 -14.08 11.65 -39.13
N GLN A 23 -12.78 11.74 -38.83
CA GLN A 23 -11.69 11.35 -39.73
C GLN A 23 -11.71 9.83 -40.00
N SER A 24 -11.90 9.01 -38.97
CA SER A 24 -11.90 7.53 -39.08
C SER A 24 -13.29 6.90 -39.24
N ARG A 25 -14.32 7.67 -39.64
CA ARG A 25 -15.74 7.31 -39.58
C ARG A 25 -16.09 5.98 -40.26
N TYR A 26 -15.44 5.67 -41.39
CA TYR A 26 -15.71 4.46 -42.18
C TYR A 26 -15.30 3.18 -41.43
N HIS A 27 -14.05 3.10 -40.97
CA HIS A 27 -13.52 1.94 -40.23
C HIS A 27 -14.29 1.72 -38.93
N MET A 28 -14.52 2.79 -38.17
CA MET A 28 -15.23 2.71 -36.89
C MET A 28 -16.67 2.20 -37.07
N LYS A 29 -17.39 2.66 -38.11
CA LYS A 29 -18.73 2.14 -38.42
C LYS A 29 -18.71 0.64 -38.74
N ARG A 30 -17.70 0.15 -39.48
CA ARG A 30 -17.56 -1.30 -39.77
C ARG A 30 -17.23 -2.11 -38.51
N CYS A 31 -16.31 -1.64 -37.67
CA CYS A 31 -15.95 -2.29 -36.40
C CYS A 31 -17.16 -2.40 -35.46
N PHE A 32 -17.95 -1.32 -35.34
CA PHE A 32 -19.17 -1.31 -34.54
C PHE A 32 -20.22 -2.27 -35.08
N ALA A 33 -20.50 -2.28 -36.39
CA ALA A 33 -21.46 -3.19 -37.00
C ALA A 33 -21.13 -4.66 -36.70
N LYS A 34 -19.89 -5.09 -36.97
CA LYS A 34 -19.41 -6.45 -36.72
C LYS A 34 -19.47 -6.86 -35.23
N TYR A 35 -19.31 -5.90 -34.32
CA TYR A 35 -19.42 -6.15 -32.88
C TYR A 35 -20.87 -6.36 -32.42
N ILE A 36 -21.83 -5.64 -32.99
CA ILE A 36 -23.27 -5.81 -32.72
C ILE A 36 -23.74 -7.17 -33.24
N GLU A 37 -23.30 -7.59 -34.42
CA GLU A 37 -23.63 -8.89 -35.03
C GLU A 37 -23.22 -10.06 -34.12
N LYS A 38 -22.12 -9.91 -33.36
CA LYS A 38 -21.69 -10.85 -32.31
C LYS A 38 -22.59 -10.85 -31.05
N GLY A 39 -23.71 -10.14 -31.07
CA GLY A 39 -24.66 -10.00 -29.95
C GLY A 39 -24.16 -9.10 -28.81
N ARG A 40 -22.99 -8.47 -28.95
CA ARG A 40 -22.33 -7.69 -27.88
C ARG A 40 -22.69 -6.21 -28.00
N ARG A 41 -23.09 -5.60 -26.87
CA ARG A 41 -23.47 -4.18 -26.79
C ARG A 41 -22.52 -3.31 -25.97
N LEU A 42 -21.44 -3.91 -25.46
CA LEU A 42 -20.47 -3.28 -24.57
C LEU A 42 -19.06 -3.55 -25.08
N MET A 43 -18.57 -2.69 -25.98
CA MET A 43 -17.19 -2.74 -26.46
C MET A 43 -16.25 -2.22 -25.36
N LYS A 44 -15.05 -2.81 -25.24
CA LYS A 44 -13.92 -2.29 -24.44
C LYS A 44 -12.77 -2.01 -25.41
N LEU A 45 -11.77 -1.23 -25.00
CA LEU A 45 -10.61 -0.92 -25.86
C LEU A 45 -9.92 -2.17 -26.47
N PRO A 46 -9.63 -3.27 -25.74
CA PRO A 46 -9.08 -4.47 -26.38
C PRO A 46 -10.01 -5.06 -27.44
N HIS A 47 -11.32 -5.15 -27.15
CA HIS A 47 -12.31 -5.62 -28.12
C HIS A 47 -12.37 -4.72 -29.38
N LEU A 48 -12.17 -3.41 -29.23
CA LEU A 48 -12.11 -2.49 -30.37
C LEU A 48 -10.84 -2.75 -31.20
N MET A 49 -9.68 -2.92 -30.55
CA MET A 49 -8.44 -3.27 -31.26
C MET A 49 -8.57 -4.62 -31.98
N ASP A 50 -9.17 -5.63 -31.34
CA ASP A 50 -9.46 -6.93 -31.95
C ASP A 50 -10.37 -6.79 -33.19
N GLU A 51 -11.48 -6.03 -33.10
CA GLU A 51 -12.34 -5.79 -34.27
C GLU A 51 -11.63 -4.99 -35.37
N MET A 52 -10.79 -4.00 -35.02
CA MET A 52 -10.02 -3.22 -36.00
C MET A 52 -9.03 -4.11 -36.76
N GLU A 53 -8.36 -5.03 -36.07
CA GLU A 53 -7.50 -6.05 -36.70
C GLU A 53 -8.30 -7.04 -37.57
N MET A 54 -9.56 -7.32 -37.23
CA MET A 54 -10.47 -8.16 -38.00
C MET A 54 -11.27 -7.44 -39.12
N VAL A 55 -11.17 -6.12 -39.27
CA VAL A 55 -12.03 -5.32 -40.18
C VAL A 55 -11.23 -4.48 -41.16
N ILE A 56 -10.01 -4.09 -40.77
CA ILE A 56 -9.07 -3.34 -41.62
C ILE A 56 -8.03 -4.33 -42.10
N ASP A 57 -8.32 -4.93 -43.26
CA ASP A 57 -7.48 -5.96 -43.90
C ASP A 57 -6.16 -5.36 -44.44
N ASP A 58 -6.17 -4.06 -44.78
CA ASP A 58 -4.99 -3.32 -45.21
C ASP A 58 -4.13 -2.90 -44.00
N LYS A 59 -2.86 -3.32 -44.02
CA LYS A 59 -1.90 -3.08 -42.94
C LYS A 59 -1.40 -1.63 -42.91
N GLU A 60 -1.29 -0.95 -44.04
CA GLU A 60 -0.87 0.46 -44.10
C GLU A 60 -2.01 1.36 -43.64
N GLU A 61 -3.23 1.13 -44.10
CA GLU A 61 -4.44 1.87 -43.68
C GLU A 61 -4.66 1.73 -42.16
N ARG A 62 -4.49 0.52 -41.61
CA ARG A 62 -4.56 0.27 -40.17
C ARG A 62 -3.45 0.99 -39.39
N THR A 63 -2.24 1.06 -39.96
CA THR A 63 -1.10 1.75 -39.33
C THR A 63 -1.33 3.26 -39.30
N GLN A 64 -1.73 3.87 -40.43
CA GLN A 64 -2.07 5.30 -40.51
C GLN A 64 -3.18 5.70 -39.52
N LEU A 65 -4.19 4.84 -39.32
CA LEU A 65 -5.28 5.10 -38.38
C LEU A 65 -4.82 4.99 -36.91
N LEU A 66 -3.88 4.11 -36.59
CA LEU A 66 -3.26 3.97 -35.27
C LEU A 66 -2.16 5.01 -34.97
N GLU A 67 -1.56 5.60 -36.00
CA GLU A 67 -0.60 6.72 -35.88
C GLU A 67 -1.29 8.09 -35.93
N GLY A 68 -2.49 8.17 -36.51
CA GLY A 68 -3.31 9.38 -36.59
C GLY A 68 -4.00 9.77 -35.28
N LEU A 69 -4.81 10.83 -35.32
CA LEU A 69 -5.47 11.42 -34.15
C LEU A 69 -6.31 10.40 -33.36
N LEU A 70 -7.03 9.49 -34.04
CA LEU A 70 -7.79 8.44 -33.38
C LEU A 70 -6.88 7.49 -32.60
N GLY A 71 -5.83 6.95 -33.23
CA GLY A 71 -4.87 6.08 -32.54
C GLY A 71 -4.14 6.77 -31.40
N TYR A 72 -3.74 8.03 -31.57
CA TYR A 72 -3.20 8.86 -30.49
C TYR A 72 -4.16 8.97 -29.31
N ILE A 73 -5.45 9.23 -29.55
CA ILE A 73 -6.46 9.27 -28.48
C ILE A 73 -6.63 7.87 -27.87
N LEU A 74 -6.84 6.80 -28.66
CA LEU A 74 -7.04 5.43 -28.16
C LEU A 74 -5.86 4.95 -27.30
N CYS A 75 -4.63 5.35 -27.60
CA CYS A 75 -3.42 5.00 -26.86
C CYS A 75 -3.17 5.89 -25.62
N ASN A 76 -3.59 7.16 -25.63
CA ASN A 76 -3.38 8.10 -24.52
C ASN A 76 -4.58 8.22 -23.56
N THR A 77 -5.81 7.93 -24.01
CA THR A 77 -6.95 7.82 -23.09
C THR A 77 -6.78 6.57 -22.25
N LYS A 78 -6.41 6.75 -20.98
CA LYS A 78 -6.51 5.75 -19.90
C LYS A 78 -7.96 5.31 -19.60
N VAL A 79 -8.91 5.79 -20.40
CA VAL A 79 -10.35 5.67 -20.22
C VAL A 79 -10.82 4.34 -20.78
N LYS A 80 -11.67 3.62 -20.03
CA LYS A 80 -12.45 2.51 -20.57
C LYS A 80 -13.50 3.07 -21.52
N ILE A 81 -13.12 3.24 -22.78
CA ILE A 81 -14.04 3.57 -23.87
C ILE A 81 -15.08 2.45 -23.96
N PHE A 82 -16.33 2.80 -23.64
CA PHE A 82 -17.47 1.92 -23.75
C PHE A 82 -18.42 2.46 -24.80
N ILE A 83 -18.57 1.70 -25.88
CA ILE A 83 -19.35 2.13 -27.04
C ILE A 83 -20.67 1.38 -27.01
N LEU A 84 -21.71 2.09 -26.54
CA LEU A 84 -23.09 1.65 -26.63
C LEU A 84 -23.59 1.88 -28.05
N ILE A 85 -24.24 0.86 -28.62
CA ILE A 85 -24.79 0.96 -29.97
C ILE A 85 -26.26 0.57 -29.92
N SER A 86 -27.13 1.54 -30.20
CA SER A 86 -28.59 1.36 -30.21
C SER A 86 -29.13 1.19 -31.63
N ASN A 87 -30.03 0.22 -31.82
CA ASN A 87 -30.80 0.09 -33.05
C ASN A 87 -31.93 1.14 -33.10
N HIS A 88 -31.58 2.38 -33.44
CA HIS A 88 -32.53 3.36 -33.96
C HIS A 88 -32.19 3.62 -35.43
N PRO A 89 -33.18 3.65 -36.35
CA PRO A 89 -32.92 3.99 -37.74
C PRO A 89 -32.32 5.41 -37.80
N ASN A 90 -31.14 5.50 -38.41
CA ASN A 90 -30.38 6.72 -38.69
C ASN A 90 -29.68 7.46 -37.52
N ILE A 91 -29.67 6.94 -36.27
CA ILE A 91 -28.85 7.54 -35.18
C ILE A 91 -28.01 6.47 -34.46
N LEU A 92 -26.73 6.43 -34.80
CA LEU A 92 -25.69 5.72 -34.05
C LEU A 92 -25.24 6.66 -32.91
N CYS A 93 -26.01 6.67 -31.82
CA CYS A 93 -25.77 7.58 -30.69
C CYS A 93 -24.58 7.09 -29.86
N MET A 94 -23.40 7.59 -30.18
CA MET A 94 -22.17 7.29 -29.45
C MET A 94 -21.96 8.34 -28.35
N GLN A 95 -22.37 8.02 -27.12
CA GLN A 95 -22.04 8.81 -25.93
C GLN A 95 -20.67 8.40 -25.40
N MET A 96 -19.65 9.17 -25.75
CA MET A 96 -18.31 9.04 -25.19
C MET A 96 -18.23 9.89 -23.92
N THR A 97 -18.19 9.22 -22.78
CA THR A 97 -17.98 9.86 -21.49
C THR A 97 -16.55 9.62 -21.05
N GLU A 98 -15.80 10.67 -20.68
CA GLU A 98 -14.72 10.46 -19.71
C GLU A 98 -15.36 9.80 -18.50
N LEU A 99 -14.93 8.56 -18.25
CA LEU A 99 -15.41 7.87 -17.08
C LEU A 99 -14.78 8.60 -15.88
N PRO A 100 -15.59 8.95 -14.86
CA PRO A 100 -16.70 8.09 -14.48
C PRO A 100 -18.16 8.55 -14.69
N PHE A 101 -18.48 9.22 -15.81
CA PHE A 101 -19.88 9.33 -16.25
C PHE A 101 -20.47 8.00 -16.81
N THR A 102 -20.32 6.87 -16.11
CA THR A 102 -21.03 5.58 -16.41
C THR A 102 -22.56 5.67 -16.33
N SER A 103 -23.10 6.82 -15.95
CA SER A 103 -24.52 7.14 -15.83
C SER A 103 -25.41 6.68 -16.99
N HIS A 104 -24.88 6.54 -18.21
CA HIS A 104 -25.64 6.12 -19.40
C HIS A 104 -25.50 4.64 -19.79
N LEU A 105 -24.53 3.90 -19.20
CA LEU A 105 -24.15 2.57 -19.68
C LEU A 105 -25.01 1.40 -19.18
N PHE A 106 -25.69 1.59 -18.04
CA PHE A 106 -26.70 0.65 -17.53
C PHE A 106 -28.14 1.18 -17.63
N THR A 107 -28.34 2.40 -18.14
CA THR A 107 -29.58 3.17 -17.97
C THR A 107 -30.39 3.36 -19.25
N CYS A 108 -30.11 2.62 -20.33
CA CYS A 108 -31.07 2.45 -21.44
C CYS A 108 -32.43 1.85 -20.98
N ARG A 109 -32.59 1.50 -19.69
CA ARG A 109 -33.87 1.24 -19.01
C ARG A 109 -34.07 1.98 -17.68
N ALA A 110 -33.14 2.83 -17.24
CA ALA A 110 -33.18 3.45 -15.91
C ALA A 110 -32.84 4.95 -15.98
N LYS A 111 -33.74 5.74 -16.57
CA LYS A 111 -33.90 7.16 -16.24
C LYS A 111 -34.48 7.29 -14.84
N ASP A 112 -33.73 6.86 -13.84
CA ASP A 112 -34.13 7.00 -12.45
C ASP A 112 -33.68 8.40 -11.98
N GLY A 113 -34.52 9.40 -12.29
CA GLY A 113 -34.23 10.82 -12.00
C GLY A 113 -34.08 11.13 -10.50
N ASN A 114 -34.35 10.14 -9.64
CA ASN A 114 -34.27 10.20 -8.19
C ASN A 114 -33.11 9.37 -7.61
N ALA A 115 -32.23 8.80 -8.44
CA ALA A 115 -31.10 7.99 -7.96
C ALA A 115 -30.10 8.85 -7.17
N LEU A 116 -29.72 8.40 -5.97
CA LEU A 116 -28.79 9.11 -5.09
C LEU A 116 -27.42 9.33 -5.77
N GLU A 117 -27.03 10.60 -5.86
CA GLU A 117 -25.71 11.04 -6.31
C GLU A 117 -24.84 11.43 -5.11
N LEU A 118 -23.60 10.92 -5.08
CA LEU A 118 -22.61 11.24 -4.07
C LEU A 118 -21.52 12.13 -4.67
N ASP A 119 -21.46 13.36 -4.20
CA ASP A 119 -20.43 14.35 -4.54
C ASP A 119 -19.72 14.81 -3.25
N PHE A 120 -18.43 14.50 -3.15
CA PHE A 120 -17.55 14.92 -2.05
C PHE A 120 -16.73 16.17 -2.40
N GLU A 121 -16.66 16.57 -3.67
CA GLU A 121 -15.87 17.70 -4.14
C GLU A 121 -16.54 19.03 -3.79
N ALA A 122 -17.87 19.07 -3.82
CA ALA A 122 -18.67 20.17 -3.26
C ALA A 122 -18.34 20.45 -1.77
N LEU A 123 -17.80 19.47 -1.03
CA LEU A 123 -17.41 19.57 0.39
C LEU A 123 -15.92 19.84 0.60
N GLU A 124 -15.11 19.89 -0.46
CA GLU A 124 -13.64 20.04 -0.42
C GLU A 124 -13.17 21.33 -1.16
N CYS A 125 -14.07 22.25 -1.50
CA CYS A 125 -13.80 23.42 -2.34
C CYS A 125 -12.79 24.44 -1.75
N THR A 126 -12.56 24.44 -0.43
CA THR A 126 -11.60 25.33 0.25
C THR A 126 -10.23 24.70 0.49
N MET A 127 -10.03 23.42 0.14
CA MET A 127 -8.76 22.72 0.35
C MET A 127 -7.78 22.96 -0.79
N PRO A 128 -6.50 23.28 -0.50
CA PRO A 128 -5.48 23.44 -1.52
C PRO A 128 -5.17 22.08 -2.17
N ARG A 129 -5.04 22.05 -3.51
CA ARG A 129 -4.87 20.83 -4.30
C ARG A 129 -3.55 20.81 -5.06
N LEU A 130 -3.05 19.61 -5.29
CA LEU A 130 -1.96 19.40 -6.23
C LEU A 130 -2.47 19.48 -7.68
N THR A 131 -1.59 19.77 -8.63
CA THR A 131 -1.94 19.90 -10.06
C THR A 131 -1.00 19.12 -10.99
N LEU A 132 0.17 18.69 -10.48
CA LEU A 132 1.16 17.91 -11.22
C LEU A 132 1.05 16.44 -10.84
N SER A 133 0.95 15.57 -11.85
CA SER A 133 0.86 14.10 -11.65
C SER A 133 2.07 13.53 -10.89
N SER A 134 3.26 14.10 -11.10
CA SER A 134 4.49 13.77 -10.37
C SER A 134 4.46 14.10 -8.87
N SER A 135 3.43 14.80 -8.40
CA SER A 135 3.25 15.16 -6.98
C SER A 135 2.18 14.32 -6.27
N ILE A 136 1.45 13.46 -6.99
CA ILE A 136 0.51 12.51 -6.38
C ILE A 136 1.25 11.63 -5.37
N GLY A 137 0.63 11.37 -4.22
CA GLY A 137 1.27 10.58 -3.16
C GLY A 137 2.40 11.31 -2.40
N ASN A 138 2.55 12.63 -2.59
CA ASN A 138 3.55 13.47 -1.93
C ASN A 138 2.91 14.62 -1.10
N GLY A 139 1.68 14.40 -0.62
CA GLY A 139 0.84 15.44 -0.01
C GLY A 139 1.40 16.08 1.26
N VAL A 140 2.17 15.35 2.06
CA VAL A 140 2.81 15.87 3.29
C VAL A 140 3.82 16.97 2.97
N ASN A 141 4.59 16.82 1.88
CA ASN A 141 5.54 17.85 1.43
C ASN A 141 4.83 19.07 0.83
N TYR A 142 3.64 18.87 0.24
CA TYR A 142 2.80 19.98 -0.24
C TYR A 142 2.18 20.75 0.92
N ILE A 143 1.59 20.06 1.91
CA ILE A 143 1.04 20.68 3.12
C ILE A 143 2.14 21.37 3.92
N SER A 144 3.32 20.76 4.09
CA SER A 144 4.47 21.39 4.73
C SER A 144 4.78 22.75 4.06
N LYS A 145 4.98 22.78 2.74
CA LYS A 145 5.21 24.03 2.00
C LYS A 145 4.07 25.05 2.13
N PHE A 146 2.82 24.59 2.12
CA PHE A 146 1.66 25.46 2.29
C PHE A 146 1.60 26.07 3.70
N LEU A 147 1.85 25.28 4.75
CA LEU A 147 1.99 25.75 6.13
C LEU A 147 3.15 26.74 6.26
N THR A 148 4.30 26.42 5.65
CA THR A 148 5.48 27.29 5.58
C THR A 148 5.26 28.58 4.78
N SER A 149 4.20 28.67 3.98
CA SER A 149 3.77 29.92 3.35
C SER A 149 2.73 30.68 4.19
N ARG A 150 1.83 29.96 4.86
CA ARG A 150 0.71 30.55 5.62
C ARG A 150 1.12 31.13 6.96
N LEU A 151 2.00 30.46 7.70
CA LEU A 151 2.44 30.93 9.02
C LEU A 151 3.46 32.09 8.94
N ASN A 152 3.99 32.39 7.75
CA ASN A 152 5.17 33.23 7.51
C ASN A 152 4.87 34.70 7.19
N GLN A 153 3.60 35.09 7.29
CA GLN A 153 3.11 36.35 6.75
C GLN A 153 3.27 37.49 7.76
N ASN A 154 3.03 37.25 9.05
CA ASN A 154 3.16 38.18 10.17
C ASN A 154 3.40 37.43 11.50
N SER A 155 3.72 38.14 12.59
CA SER A 155 3.80 37.57 13.95
C SER A 155 2.52 36.84 14.39
N GLU A 156 1.35 37.40 14.04
CA GLU A 156 0.03 36.81 14.30
C GLU A 156 -0.20 35.51 13.53
N SER A 157 0.41 35.32 12.35
CA SER A 157 0.23 34.08 11.59
C SER A 157 0.96 32.88 12.19
N ALA A 158 1.88 33.09 13.13
CA ALA A 158 2.50 32.03 13.93
C ALA A 158 1.67 31.64 15.17
N GLN A 159 0.69 32.44 15.61
CA GLN A 159 -0.11 32.14 16.81
C GLN A 159 -0.83 30.77 16.77
N PRO A 160 -1.39 30.29 15.64
CA PRO A 160 -2.05 28.98 15.60
C PRO A 160 -1.11 27.79 15.86
N LEU A 161 0.22 27.96 15.73
CA LEU A 161 1.16 26.99 16.31
C LEU A 161 1.06 27.01 17.82
N VAL A 162 1.23 28.19 18.42
CA VAL A 162 1.40 28.34 19.87
C VAL A 162 0.20 27.73 20.57
N ASP A 163 -0.99 27.99 20.05
CA ASP A 163 -2.25 27.37 20.46
C ASP A 163 -2.24 25.83 20.32
N TYR A 164 -1.64 25.30 19.24
CA TYR A 164 -1.45 23.86 19.05
C TYR A 164 -0.45 23.27 20.06
N LEU A 165 0.72 23.88 20.28
CA LEU A 165 1.73 23.42 21.23
C LEU A 165 1.20 23.45 22.67
N LEU A 166 0.48 24.50 23.07
CA LEU A 166 -0.20 24.60 24.37
C LEU A 166 -1.26 23.51 24.57
N SER A 167 -1.84 22.99 23.48
CA SER A 167 -2.84 21.92 23.52
C SER A 167 -2.25 20.51 23.71
N LEU A 168 -0.92 20.36 23.55
CA LEU A 168 -0.24 19.07 23.69
C LEU A 168 -0.17 18.63 25.16
N ASN A 169 -0.69 17.44 25.44
CA ASN A 169 -0.60 16.79 26.73
C ASN A 169 -0.53 15.27 26.55
N ILE A 170 0.12 14.58 27.48
CA ILE A 170 0.13 13.12 27.61
C ILE A 170 -0.22 12.77 29.07
N HIS A 171 -1.24 11.95 29.28
CA HIS A 171 -1.76 11.54 30.60
C HIS A 171 -1.98 12.68 31.62
N GLY A 172 -2.27 13.90 31.14
CA GLY A 172 -2.48 15.10 31.97
C GLY A 172 -1.21 15.92 32.25
N GLU A 173 -0.01 15.44 31.90
CA GLU A 173 1.19 16.28 31.84
C GLU A 173 1.15 17.14 30.57
N LYS A 174 1.44 18.45 30.71
CA LYS A 174 1.64 19.34 29.56
C LYS A 174 2.97 19.04 28.88
N LEU A 175 3.02 19.25 27.56
CA LEU A 175 4.22 19.03 26.74
C LEU A 175 4.62 20.29 25.99
N MET A 176 5.89 20.37 25.62
CA MET A 176 6.52 21.46 24.88
C MET A 176 6.48 22.82 25.61
N ILE A 177 5.31 23.45 25.75
CA ILE A 177 5.19 24.79 26.34
C ILE A 177 3.98 24.92 27.28
N ASN A 178 4.08 25.81 28.26
CA ASN A 178 2.97 26.18 29.15
C ASN A 178 2.48 27.63 28.92
N GLU A 179 1.46 28.05 29.67
CA GLU A 179 0.73 29.32 29.49
C GLU A 179 1.59 30.58 29.56
N THR A 180 2.80 30.49 30.15
CA THR A 180 3.75 31.60 30.16
C THR A 180 4.16 31.99 28.73
N LEU A 181 4.25 31.02 27.80
CA LEU A 181 4.60 31.21 26.38
C LEU A 181 3.36 31.32 25.48
N SER A 182 2.26 31.87 26.02
CA SER A 182 0.94 32.05 25.38
C SER A 182 0.91 32.81 24.04
N THR A 183 2.02 33.40 23.59
CA THR A 183 2.06 34.22 22.36
C THR A 183 3.34 34.00 21.59
N ALA A 184 3.29 34.06 20.26
CA ALA A 184 4.44 33.85 19.38
C ALA A 184 5.69 34.68 19.76
N SER A 185 5.51 35.95 20.15
CA SER A 185 6.63 36.83 20.56
C SER A 185 7.29 36.40 21.88
N LYS A 186 6.52 35.88 22.85
CA LYS A 186 7.09 35.33 24.10
C LYS A 186 7.86 34.05 23.82
N LEU A 187 7.29 33.16 23.00
CA LEU A 187 7.97 31.93 22.58
C LEU A 187 9.31 32.25 21.90
N GLN A 188 9.34 33.15 20.92
CA GLN A 188 10.59 33.56 20.26
C GLN A 188 11.63 34.14 21.24
N GLY A 189 11.19 35.00 22.17
CA GLY A 189 12.10 35.55 23.20
C GLY A 189 12.68 34.49 24.13
N SER A 190 11.86 33.56 24.62
CA SER A 190 12.33 32.50 25.53
C SER A 190 13.19 31.45 24.84
N LEU A 191 12.98 31.16 23.54
CA LEU A 191 13.82 30.22 22.79
C LEU A 191 15.29 30.67 22.74
N ILE A 192 15.53 31.95 22.47
CA ILE A 192 16.89 32.55 22.43
C ILE A 192 17.57 32.47 23.81
N VAL A 193 16.82 32.73 24.88
CA VAL A 193 17.32 32.65 26.27
C VAL A 193 17.63 31.20 26.66
N ALA A 194 16.80 30.26 26.24
CA ALA A 194 16.99 28.83 26.46
C ALA A 194 18.25 28.31 25.73
N GLU A 195 18.40 28.60 24.44
CA GLU A 195 19.54 28.21 23.61
C GLU A 195 20.85 28.68 24.25
N ALA A 196 20.99 29.98 24.50
CA ALA A 196 22.20 30.57 25.07
C ALA A 196 22.57 30.00 26.45
N ALA A 197 21.58 29.54 27.23
CA ALA A 197 21.81 28.97 28.55
C ALA A 197 22.11 27.46 28.53
N LEU A 198 21.54 26.71 27.57
CA LEU A 198 21.76 25.27 27.44
C LEU A 198 23.03 24.94 26.65
N SER A 199 23.42 25.78 25.69
CA SER A 199 24.70 25.68 24.97
C SER A 199 25.93 25.90 25.88
N ALA A 200 25.73 26.34 27.12
CA ALA A 200 26.76 26.42 28.16
C ALA A 200 26.89 25.14 29.01
N LEU A 201 26.03 24.14 28.82
CA LEU A 201 26.08 22.84 29.52
C LEU A 201 26.91 21.81 28.74
N ALA A 202 27.32 20.72 29.39
CA ALA A 202 27.91 19.59 28.69
C ALA A 202 26.86 18.89 27.80
N LYS A 203 27.24 18.38 26.64
CA LYS A 203 26.34 17.79 25.63
C LYS A 203 25.46 16.67 26.19
N GLU A 204 26.07 15.83 27.02
CA GLU A 204 25.47 14.64 27.63
C GLU A 204 24.64 14.95 28.88
N THR A 205 24.51 16.23 29.27
CA THR A 205 23.76 16.65 30.47
C THR A 205 22.30 16.21 30.37
N PRO A 206 21.77 15.38 31.30
CA PRO A 206 20.40 14.89 31.24
C PRO A 206 19.36 16.00 31.47
N TYR A 207 18.19 15.87 30.83
CA TYR A 207 17.08 16.83 30.91
C TYR A 207 16.66 17.14 32.35
N GLU A 208 16.63 16.11 33.21
CA GLU A 208 16.21 16.20 34.61
C GLU A 208 17.06 17.19 35.44
N SER A 209 18.31 17.44 35.04
CA SER A 209 19.19 18.37 35.75
C SER A 209 18.88 19.85 35.49
N PHE A 210 18.18 20.18 34.39
CA PHE A 210 17.80 21.54 34.03
C PHE A 210 16.29 21.75 33.90
N GLU A 211 15.48 20.68 33.98
CA GLU A 211 14.01 20.68 33.87
C GLU A 211 13.34 21.82 34.67
N LEU A 212 13.69 21.99 35.95
CA LEU A 212 13.02 22.97 36.82
C LEU A 212 13.20 24.41 36.31
N ARG A 213 14.43 24.77 35.91
CA ARG A 213 14.77 26.08 35.34
C ARG A 213 14.19 26.26 33.94
N PHE A 214 14.12 25.19 33.16
CA PHE A 214 13.54 25.19 31.81
C PHE A 214 12.01 25.42 31.87
N LYS A 215 11.35 24.81 32.87
CA LYS A 215 9.92 24.99 33.17
C LYS A 215 9.57 26.39 33.66
N GLU A 216 10.46 27.04 34.42
CA GLU A 216 10.33 28.46 34.81
C GLU A 216 10.33 29.40 33.59
N TRP A 217 11.06 29.06 32.53
CA TRP A 217 11.04 29.78 31.24
C TRP A 217 9.86 29.41 30.34
N GLY A 218 9.02 28.48 30.78
CA GLY A 218 7.80 28.07 30.11
C GLY A 218 7.90 26.80 29.25
N PHE A 219 9.05 26.12 29.27
CA PHE A 219 9.27 24.89 28.51
C PHE A 219 8.96 23.65 29.35
N GLU A 220 7.98 22.88 28.90
CA GLU A 220 7.60 21.60 29.48
C GLU A 220 8.38 20.45 28.81
N LYS A 221 8.24 19.22 29.31
CA LYS A 221 8.88 18.02 28.74
C LYS A 221 8.58 17.86 27.24
N GLY A 222 9.54 17.28 26.50
CA GLY A 222 9.35 16.91 25.08
C GLY A 222 10.43 17.40 24.11
N TRP A 223 11.38 18.24 24.56
CA TRP A 223 12.41 18.83 23.70
C TRP A 223 13.63 17.94 23.41
N GLY A 224 13.92 16.97 24.28
CA GLY A 224 15.09 16.09 24.16
C GLY A 224 15.46 15.44 25.49
N ALA A 225 16.24 14.36 25.44
CA ALA A 225 16.71 13.65 26.64
C ALA A 225 18.01 14.25 27.23
N THR A 226 18.79 14.96 26.41
CA THR A 226 20.07 15.59 26.80
C THR A 226 20.12 17.04 26.33
N ALA A 227 21.00 17.83 26.93
CA ALA A 227 21.25 19.21 26.52
C ALA A 227 21.64 19.33 25.04
N GLU A 228 22.43 18.40 24.48
CA GLU A 228 22.75 18.40 23.04
C GLU A 228 21.51 18.24 22.16
N ILE A 229 20.59 17.34 22.50
CA ILE A 229 19.36 17.14 21.72
C ILE A 229 18.45 18.37 21.85
N VAL A 230 18.31 18.94 23.07
CA VAL A 230 17.50 20.13 23.28
C VAL A 230 18.10 21.34 22.54
N VAL A 231 19.40 21.58 22.65
CA VAL A 231 20.11 22.64 21.90
C VAL A 231 19.96 22.40 20.39
N TYR A 232 20.17 21.19 19.88
CA TYR A 232 19.95 20.90 18.47
C TYR A 232 18.51 21.24 18.00
N VAL A 233 17.49 20.91 18.80
CA VAL A 233 16.10 21.26 18.48
C VAL A 233 15.86 22.77 18.53
N LEU A 234 16.52 23.52 19.43
CA LEU A 234 16.47 24.99 19.49
C LEU A 234 17.23 25.63 18.31
N ASP A 235 18.45 25.19 18.03
CA ASP A 235 19.30 25.63 16.92
C ASP A 235 18.61 25.41 15.56
N GLN A 236 17.86 24.31 15.38
CA GLN A 236 17.09 24.09 14.14
C GLN A 236 15.98 25.15 13.93
N VAL A 237 15.48 25.77 15.01
CA VAL A 237 14.53 26.89 14.91
C VAL A 237 15.25 28.19 14.53
N VAL A 238 16.51 28.37 14.93
CA VAL A 238 17.29 29.62 14.75
C VAL A 238 18.13 29.62 13.45
N ALA A 239 18.87 28.54 13.15
CA ALA A 239 19.72 28.44 11.96
C ALA A 239 18.93 28.51 10.64
N MET A 240 17.67 28.09 10.64
CA MET A 240 16.78 28.27 9.49
C MET A 240 16.33 29.72 9.28
N GLU A 241 16.31 30.56 10.33
CA GLU A 241 16.09 32.01 10.20
C GLU A 241 17.24 32.62 9.39
N GLU A 242 18.50 32.23 9.69
CA GLU A 242 19.69 32.73 9.01
C GLU A 242 19.81 32.29 7.53
N GLU A 243 19.61 31.00 7.21
CA GLU A 243 19.73 30.53 5.82
C GLU A 243 18.62 31.11 4.92
N LEU A 244 17.42 31.30 5.47
CA LEU A 244 16.32 31.96 4.74
C LEU A 244 16.60 33.46 4.53
N LEU A 245 17.12 34.17 5.53
CA LEU A 245 17.57 35.57 5.37
C LEU A 245 18.64 35.71 4.28
N LEU A 246 19.54 34.74 4.15
CA LEU A 246 20.61 34.72 3.15
C LEU A 246 20.06 34.49 1.73
N ARG A 247 19.08 33.58 1.55
CA ARG A 247 18.38 33.36 0.28
C ARG A 247 17.45 34.52 -0.10
N ILE A 248 16.81 35.17 0.87
CA ILE A 248 15.93 36.34 0.66
C ILE A 248 16.77 37.56 0.20
N LYS A 249 17.94 37.80 0.80
CA LYS A 249 18.91 38.81 0.32
C LYS A 249 19.31 38.60 -1.14
N GLN A 250 19.51 37.35 -1.57
CA GLN A 250 19.84 37.02 -2.97
C GLN A 250 18.68 37.26 -3.95
N GLN A 251 17.44 37.41 -3.46
CA GLN A 251 16.24 37.62 -4.29
C GLN A 251 15.67 39.05 -4.20
N GLY A 252 16.30 39.95 -3.45
CA GLY A 252 15.94 41.38 -3.40
C GLY A 252 14.61 41.70 -2.71
N LEU A 253 14.03 40.74 -1.97
CA LEU A 253 12.78 40.92 -1.24
C LEU A 253 13.04 41.46 0.17
N ASN A 254 12.42 42.60 0.52
CA ASN A 254 12.64 43.27 1.80
C ASN A 254 11.50 42.97 2.78
N VAL A 255 11.40 41.70 3.20
CA VAL A 255 10.36 41.19 4.13
C VAL A 255 11.06 40.41 5.24
N LYS A 256 10.63 40.63 6.50
CA LYS A 256 11.13 39.89 7.67
C LYS A 256 10.20 38.71 7.98
N PRO A 257 10.55 37.46 7.63
CA PRO A 257 9.74 36.30 7.93
C PRO A 257 9.75 35.99 9.44
N GLN A 258 8.69 35.35 9.93
CA GLN A 258 8.64 34.70 11.24
C GLN A 258 7.93 33.37 11.06
N ILE A 259 8.63 32.24 11.24
CA ILE A 259 8.00 30.93 11.11
C ILE A 259 8.52 29.83 12.00
N LEU A 260 7.60 28.91 12.22
CA LEU A 260 7.71 27.65 12.90
C LEU A 260 8.04 26.49 11.97
N VAL A 261 8.94 25.61 12.41
CA VAL A 261 9.19 24.29 11.82
C VAL A 261 8.61 23.19 12.70
N VAL A 262 7.78 22.30 12.12
CA VAL A 262 7.42 21.01 12.72
C VAL A 262 8.39 19.97 12.14
N ASN A 263 9.30 19.45 12.94
CA ASN A 263 10.14 18.30 12.57
C ASN A 263 9.96 17.16 13.58
N ALA A 264 9.82 15.94 13.07
CA ALA A 264 9.90 14.73 13.87
C ALA A 264 11.38 14.35 14.06
N PRO A 265 11.84 13.98 15.27
CA PRO A 265 13.24 13.64 15.50
C PRO A 265 13.62 12.37 14.73
N ASN A 266 14.65 12.48 13.90
CA ASN A 266 15.45 11.34 13.46
C ASN A 266 16.64 11.23 14.41
N ASP A 267 16.69 10.17 15.20
CA ASP A 267 17.98 9.62 15.62
C ASP A 267 17.90 8.10 15.62
N GLY A 268 19.02 7.47 15.23
CA GLY A 268 19.04 6.05 14.93
C GLY A 268 20.17 5.32 15.63
N TRP A 269 19.81 4.51 16.63
CA TRP A 269 20.56 3.31 16.99
C TRP A 269 19.62 2.11 17.00
N PHE A 270 20.02 1.03 16.32
CA PHE A 270 19.32 -0.25 16.32
C PHE A 270 19.75 -1.06 17.54
N CYS A 271 18.81 -1.63 18.30
CA CYS A 271 18.50 -3.08 18.30
C CYS A 271 17.58 -3.44 19.50
N SER A 272 16.98 -4.63 19.42
CA SER A 272 15.95 -5.16 20.31
C SER A 272 14.57 -4.50 20.22
N ILE A 273 13.59 -5.38 20.14
CA ILE A 273 12.17 -5.13 20.42
C ILE A 273 12.04 -4.70 21.90
N ASP A 274 10.94 -3.99 22.23
CA ASP A 274 10.49 -3.55 23.57
C ASP A 274 10.76 -2.09 24.04
N PHE A 275 10.97 -1.08 23.17
CA PHE A 275 10.95 0.33 23.62
C PHE A 275 10.44 1.36 22.57
N TYR A 276 9.14 1.36 22.25
CA TYR A 276 8.44 2.51 21.59
C TYR A 276 6.93 2.54 21.89
N SER A 277 6.54 2.32 23.14
CA SER A 277 5.14 2.34 23.62
C SER A 277 4.78 3.55 24.50
N TYR A 278 5.63 4.58 24.56
CA TYR A 278 5.54 5.66 25.56
C TYR A 278 5.53 7.10 25.00
N LEU A 279 5.39 7.28 23.68
CA LEU A 279 5.35 8.62 23.05
C LEU A 279 4.25 8.80 21.98
N MET A 280 3.67 7.71 21.48
CA MET A 280 2.38 7.71 20.78
C MET A 280 1.65 6.40 21.03
N ASN A 281 0.40 6.49 21.47
CA ASN A 281 -0.51 5.36 21.59
C ASN A 281 -1.07 5.00 20.20
N ILE A 282 -0.43 4.05 19.51
CA ILE A 282 -0.80 3.58 18.16
C ILE A 282 -1.60 2.28 18.26
N VAL A 283 -2.72 2.19 17.53
CA VAL A 283 -3.46 0.93 17.37
C VAL A 283 -3.58 0.51 15.90
N LEU A 284 -3.24 -0.75 15.63
CA LEU A 284 -3.39 -1.42 14.34
C LEU A 284 -4.65 -2.30 14.33
N PHE A 285 -5.47 -2.18 13.29
CA PHE A 285 -6.68 -2.99 13.13
C PHE A 285 -6.62 -3.92 11.92
N SER A 286 -7.11 -5.16 12.11
CA SER A 286 -7.49 -6.10 11.05
C SER A 286 -8.58 -7.04 11.58
N PRO A 287 -9.87 -6.78 11.32
CA PRO A 287 -10.93 -7.72 11.61
C PRO A 287 -10.79 -9.02 10.79
N ARG A 288 -11.65 -10.01 11.06
CA ARG A 288 -11.75 -11.28 10.29
C ARG A 288 -13.19 -11.65 9.90
N SER A 289 -14.15 -10.73 10.07
CA SER A 289 -15.58 -11.00 9.86
C SER A 289 -16.41 -9.72 9.69
N LEU A 290 -17.53 -9.82 8.96
CA LEU A 290 -18.33 -8.69 8.48
C LEU A 290 -19.00 -7.81 9.55
N CYS A 291 -19.04 -8.23 10.82
CA CYS A 291 -19.84 -7.57 11.87
C CYS A 291 -19.13 -6.32 12.47
N CYS A 292 -18.71 -5.40 11.60
CA CYS A 292 -17.82 -4.29 11.92
C CYS A 292 -18.35 -3.33 12.99
N PHE A 293 -19.68 -3.15 13.11
CA PHE A 293 -20.28 -2.18 14.04
C PHE A 293 -20.24 -2.65 15.50
N HIS A 294 -20.61 -3.90 15.79
CA HIS A 294 -20.49 -4.45 17.15
C HIS A 294 -19.01 -4.54 17.55
N PHE A 295 -18.17 -5.06 16.64
CA PHE A 295 -16.73 -5.14 16.85
C PHE A 295 -16.08 -3.79 17.13
N GLN A 296 -16.49 -2.71 16.45
CA GLN A 296 -15.97 -1.36 16.72
C GLN A 296 -16.22 -0.91 18.16
N GLN A 297 -17.41 -1.17 18.70
CA GLN A 297 -17.78 -0.72 20.04
C GLN A 297 -16.99 -1.48 21.12
N ASP A 298 -16.89 -2.81 20.99
CA ASP A 298 -16.12 -3.66 21.89
C ASP A 298 -14.62 -3.32 21.83
N ALA A 299 -14.07 -3.16 20.61
CA ALA A 299 -12.68 -2.80 20.41
C ALA A 299 -12.35 -1.42 20.98
N THR A 300 -13.20 -0.40 20.77
CA THR A 300 -12.98 0.93 21.37
C THR A 300 -12.92 0.86 22.89
N ASN A 301 -13.85 0.14 23.54
CA ASN A 301 -13.87 0.06 24.99
C ASN A 301 -12.59 -0.62 25.51
N LYS A 302 -12.21 -1.75 24.92
CA LYS A 302 -11.02 -2.52 25.30
C LYS A 302 -9.71 -1.79 25.05
N ILE A 303 -9.66 -0.91 24.05
CA ILE A 303 -8.49 -0.06 23.77
C ILE A 303 -8.36 1.06 24.80
N LEU A 304 -9.46 1.74 25.15
CA LEU A 304 -9.45 2.78 26.18
C LEU A 304 -9.08 2.20 27.55
N GLU A 305 -9.47 0.95 27.82
CA GLU A 305 -9.07 0.18 29.01
C GLU A 305 -7.57 -0.17 29.00
N LEU A 306 -7.02 -0.64 27.86
CA LEU A 306 -5.62 -1.04 27.73
C LEU A 306 -4.62 0.13 27.65
N MET A 307 -5.05 1.30 27.18
CA MET A 307 -4.17 2.47 26.94
C MET A 307 -4.27 3.56 28.02
N GLU A 308 -5.15 3.39 29.02
CA GLU A 308 -5.43 4.38 30.08
C GLU A 308 -5.68 5.81 29.53
N GLY A 309 -6.21 5.90 28.31
CA GLY A 309 -6.21 7.12 27.51
C GLY A 309 -6.73 6.92 26.09
N LYS A 310 -6.77 8.01 25.32
CA LYS A 310 -7.12 7.96 23.89
C LYS A 310 -5.87 7.69 23.05
N PRO A 311 -5.94 6.88 21.97
CA PRO A 311 -4.84 6.77 21.02
C PRO A 311 -4.56 8.07 20.26
N ASP A 312 -3.31 8.29 19.88
CA ASP A 312 -2.86 9.49 19.15
C ASP A 312 -3.01 9.34 17.62
N LEU A 313 -2.93 8.09 17.15
CA LEU A 313 -3.05 7.71 15.74
C LEU A 313 -3.80 6.38 15.60
N ILE A 314 -4.76 6.33 14.67
CA ILE A 314 -5.43 5.10 14.28
C ILE A 314 -5.10 4.80 12.81
N ILE A 315 -4.64 3.57 12.54
CA ILE A 315 -4.36 3.09 11.18
C ILE A 315 -5.37 2.00 10.84
N GLY A 316 -6.15 2.23 9.78
CA GLY A 316 -7.01 1.22 9.19
C GLY A 316 -6.24 0.41 8.15
N ASN A 317 -6.43 -0.91 8.15
CA ASN A 317 -5.92 -1.81 7.11
C ASN A 317 -7.09 -2.52 6.44
N TYR A 318 -7.06 -2.62 5.11
CA TYR A 318 -8.15 -3.22 4.31
C TYR A 318 -9.52 -2.56 4.57
N THR A 319 -10.57 -3.02 3.88
CA THR A 319 -11.85 -2.29 3.81
C THR A 319 -12.59 -2.28 5.15
N ASP A 320 -12.56 -3.40 5.87
CA ASP A 320 -13.15 -3.60 7.19
C ASP A 320 -12.37 -2.87 8.30
N GLY A 321 -11.04 -2.98 8.31
CA GLY A 321 -10.19 -2.21 9.23
C GLY A 321 -10.27 -0.71 8.99
N ASN A 322 -10.34 -0.25 7.73
CA ASN A 322 -10.58 1.15 7.39
C ASN A 322 -11.95 1.66 7.86
N LEU A 323 -13.01 0.85 7.78
CA LEU A 323 -14.33 1.20 8.28
C LEU A 323 -14.32 1.34 9.82
N VAL A 324 -13.81 0.33 10.53
CA VAL A 324 -13.68 0.35 12.00
C VAL A 324 -12.83 1.53 12.46
N ALA A 325 -11.70 1.77 11.81
CA ALA A 325 -10.82 2.90 12.09
C ALA A 325 -11.51 4.26 11.85
N SER A 326 -12.29 4.41 10.77
CA SER A 326 -13.02 5.65 10.46
C SER A 326 -14.10 5.97 11.51
N LEU A 327 -14.87 4.95 11.91
CA LEU A 327 -15.88 5.06 12.97
C LEU A 327 -15.23 5.41 14.31
N MET A 328 -14.14 4.74 14.67
CA MET A 328 -13.41 4.98 15.92
C MET A 328 -12.74 6.36 15.96
N ALA A 329 -12.08 6.77 14.88
CA ALA A 329 -11.46 8.09 14.76
C ALA A 329 -12.50 9.22 14.85
N SER A 330 -13.69 9.05 14.25
CA SER A 330 -14.80 10.01 14.41
C SER A 330 -15.38 10.02 15.83
N LYS A 331 -15.37 8.90 16.56
CA LYS A 331 -15.88 8.82 17.94
C LYS A 331 -14.93 9.43 18.95
N LEU A 332 -13.61 9.25 18.77
CA LEU A 332 -12.59 9.65 19.73
C LEU A 332 -11.93 11.00 19.41
N GLY A 333 -11.99 11.44 18.15
CA GLY A 333 -11.40 12.69 17.66
C GLY A 333 -9.98 12.56 17.10
N ILE A 334 -9.58 11.38 16.63
CA ILE A 334 -8.17 10.99 16.35
C ILE A 334 -7.82 11.13 14.86
N THR A 335 -6.53 11.12 14.50
CA THR A 335 -6.03 11.16 13.10
C THR A 335 -6.09 9.76 12.47
N LEU A 336 -6.36 9.69 11.16
CA LEU A 336 -6.63 8.46 10.41
C LEU A 336 -5.72 8.36 9.17
N ASN A 337 -5.23 7.15 8.87
CA ASN A 337 -4.42 6.85 7.67
C ASN A 337 -4.93 5.57 6.94
N GLN A 338 -4.76 5.48 5.61
CA GLN A 338 -5.32 4.43 4.71
C GLN A 338 -4.42 4.15 3.48
N SER A 339 -4.34 2.92 2.94
CA SER A 339 -3.38 2.52 1.88
C SER A 339 -3.91 1.46 0.86
N TYR A 340 -3.65 1.67 -0.46
CA TYR A 340 -4.06 0.84 -1.64
C TYR A 340 -3.24 1.24 -2.92
N GLN A 341 -3.11 0.40 -3.99
CA GLN A 341 -2.16 0.60 -5.14
C GLN A 341 -2.57 0.10 -6.58
N ASP A 342 -2.45 1.01 -7.57
CA ASP A 342 -2.63 1.05 -9.07
C ASP A 342 -2.63 -0.24 -9.93
N ARG A 343 -3.26 -0.36 -11.13
CA ARG A 343 -3.64 0.61 -12.20
C ARG A 343 -5.09 0.43 -12.77
N PRO A 344 -5.80 1.47 -13.30
CA PRO A 344 -5.66 2.91 -12.95
C PRO A 344 -5.54 3.07 -11.43
N GLY A 345 -5.21 4.26 -10.94
CA GLY A 345 -5.02 4.48 -9.51
C GLY A 345 -6.07 3.75 -8.70
N GLN A 346 -5.70 2.91 -7.72
CA GLN A 346 -6.73 2.13 -7.03
C GLN A 346 -7.79 3.07 -6.44
N TYR A 347 -7.35 4.24 -5.94
CA TYR A 347 -8.20 5.38 -5.64
C TYR A 347 -8.78 6.09 -6.89
N GLU A 348 -8.01 6.36 -7.95
CA GLU A 348 -8.51 6.93 -9.23
C GLU A 348 -9.73 6.18 -9.78
N SER A 349 -9.79 4.85 -9.65
CA SER A 349 -10.93 4.03 -10.08
C SER A 349 -12.21 4.24 -9.25
N HIS A 350 -12.07 4.85 -8.08
CA HIS A 350 -13.17 5.29 -7.20
C HIS A 350 -13.44 6.80 -7.30
N SER A 351 -12.73 7.52 -8.18
CA SER A 351 -12.93 8.97 -8.38
C SER A 351 -14.38 9.31 -8.72
N ALA A 352 -15.07 8.38 -9.37
CA ALA A 352 -16.51 8.26 -9.49
C ALA A 352 -16.82 6.87 -10.06
N PHE A 353 -18.06 6.41 -9.91
CA PHE A 353 -18.54 5.12 -10.40
C PHE A 353 -20.06 5.02 -10.20
N THR A 354 -20.68 3.95 -10.67
CA THR A 354 -22.08 3.64 -10.32
C THR A 354 -22.21 2.20 -9.88
N LEU A 355 -23.04 2.00 -8.85
CA LEU A 355 -23.60 0.70 -8.50
C LEU A 355 -25.08 0.77 -8.92
N PRO A 356 -25.46 0.24 -10.11
CA PRO A 356 -26.82 0.37 -10.63
C PRO A 356 -27.86 -0.11 -9.62
N ARG A 357 -28.93 0.67 -9.45
CA ARG A 357 -30.02 0.46 -8.46
C ARG A 357 -29.63 0.68 -6.97
N LEU A 358 -28.41 1.14 -6.67
CA LEU A 358 -28.01 1.57 -5.33
C LEU A 358 -27.73 3.08 -5.30
N TYR A 359 -26.60 3.51 -5.86
CA TYR A 359 -26.19 4.92 -5.91
C TYR A 359 -25.16 5.16 -7.02
N ARG A 360 -24.90 6.44 -7.30
CA ARG A 360 -23.86 6.91 -8.21
C ARG A 360 -22.92 7.83 -7.44
N VAL A 361 -21.62 7.63 -7.61
CA VAL A 361 -20.58 8.53 -7.13
C VAL A 361 -20.18 9.40 -8.30
N VAL A 362 -20.29 10.73 -8.16
CA VAL A 362 -20.00 11.73 -9.21
C VAL A 362 -18.65 12.41 -8.98
N SER A 363 -18.30 12.64 -7.72
CA SER A 363 -16.93 12.93 -7.29
C SER A 363 -16.70 12.26 -5.94
N GLY A 364 -15.95 11.17 -5.94
CA GLY A 364 -15.72 10.27 -4.81
C GLY A 364 -14.39 10.49 -4.12
N ILE A 365 -13.31 10.53 -4.91
CA ILE A 365 -11.95 10.73 -4.42
C ILE A 365 -11.06 11.37 -5.47
N ASN A 366 -10.31 12.39 -5.07
CA ASN A 366 -9.37 13.09 -5.94
C ASN A 366 -7.93 12.66 -5.61
N VAL A 367 -7.22 12.05 -6.56
CA VAL A 367 -5.82 11.62 -6.39
C VAL A 367 -4.83 12.77 -6.16
N PHE A 368 -5.23 14.00 -6.47
CA PHE A 368 -4.48 15.22 -6.20
C PHE A 368 -4.81 15.85 -4.83
N ASP A 369 -5.59 15.18 -3.97
CA ASP A 369 -5.78 15.63 -2.60
C ASP A 369 -4.50 15.41 -1.77
N PRO A 370 -4.02 16.42 -1.03
CA PRO A 370 -2.81 16.29 -0.23
C PRO A 370 -2.92 15.30 0.95
N LYS A 371 -4.06 14.68 1.23
CA LYS A 371 -4.17 13.51 2.13
C LYS A 371 -3.41 12.28 1.60
N PHE A 372 -3.13 12.21 0.29
CA PHE A 372 -2.44 11.07 -0.31
C PHE A 372 -0.93 11.09 -0.12
N ASN A 373 -0.41 10.01 0.47
CA ASN A 373 1.00 9.85 0.78
C ASN A 373 1.45 8.39 0.56
N ILE A 374 2.54 8.19 -0.18
CA ILE A 374 3.12 6.86 -0.40
C ILE A 374 4.12 6.58 0.74
N ALA A 375 3.74 5.71 1.69
CA ALA A 375 4.66 5.11 2.66
C ALA A 375 4.85 3.64 2.32
N ALA A 376 5.94 3.32 1.63
CA ALA A 376 6.24 1.95 1.24
C ALA A 376 6.74 1.13 2.45
N PRO A 377 6.13 -0.01 2.80
CA PRO A 377 6.63 -0.88 3.86
C PRO A 377 7.86 -1.67 3.41
N GLY A 378 8.53 -2.32 4.36
CA GLY A 378 9.69 -3.19 4.10
C GLY A 378 9.48 -4.63 4.56
N ALA A 379 10.53 -5.45 4.47
CA ALA A 379 10.61 -6.74 5.16
C ALA A 379 11.36 -6.61 6.50
N ASP A 380 11.14 -7.58 7.39
CA ASP A 380 11.87 -7.73 8.64
C ASP A 380 13.32 -8.14 8.36
N GLN A 381 14.26 -7.19 8.42
CA GLN A 381 15.68 -7.40 8.08
C GLN A 381 16.43 -8.27 9.09
N SER A 382 15.83 -8.62 10.23
CA SER A 382 16.37 -9.66 11.12
C SER A 382 16.13 -11.06 10.53
N VAL A 383 15.02 -11.24 9.81
CA VAL A 383 14.59 -12.51 9.20
C VAL A 383 15.02 -12.63 7.74
N TYR A 384 14.83 -11.58 6.93
CA TYR A 384 15.12 -11.52 5.51
C TYR A 384 16.37 -10.66 5.28
N PHE A 385 17.48 -11.32 4.98
CA PHE A 385 18.79 -10.71 4.79
C PHE A 385 19.55 -11.45 3.67
N PRO A 386 20.59 -10.83 3.07
CA PRO A 386 21.37 -11.38 1.97
C PRO A 386 21.87 -12.83 2.20
N HIS A 387 21.73 -13.68 1.18
CA HIS A 387 22.26 -15.07 1.20
C HIS A 387 23.79 -15.15 1.35
N THR A 388 24.50 -14.03 1.12
CA THR A 388 25.95 -13.85 1.25
C THR A 388 26.41 -13.68 2.70
N GLU A 389 25.55 -13.29 3.65
CA GLU A 389 25.88 -13.15 5.07
C GLU A 389 25.94 -14.52 5.76
N LYS A 390 26.97 -15.31 5.42
CA LYS A 390 27.14 -16.71 5.85
C LYS A 390 27.08 -16.90 7.37
N GLN A 391 27.56 -15.93 8.14
CA GLN A 391 27.55 -15.89 9.61
C GLN A 391 26.15 -15.79 10.24
N ARG A 392 25.12 -15.38 9.49
CA ARG A 392 23.72 -15.30 9.96
C ARG A 392 22.84 -16.44 9.46
N ARG A 393 23.35 -17.33 8.60
CA ARG A 393 22.56 -18.39 7.94
C ARG A 393 22.02 -19.38 8.96
N LEU A 394 20.76 -19.76 8.78
CA LEU A 394 20.06 -20.65 9.69
C LEU A 394 20.31 -22.12 9.27
N THR A 395 21.57 -22.55 9.37
CA THR A 395 22.05 -23.85 8.86
C THR A 395 21.36 -25.07 9.49
N SER A 396 20.78 -24.92 10.69
CA SER A 396 19.94 -25.92 11.33
C SER A 396 18.70 -26.32 10.51
N PHE A 397 18.20 -25.44 9.63
CA PHE A 397 17.11 -25.76 8.72
C PHE A 397 17.54 -26.48 7.44
N HIS A 398 18.84 -26.56 7.12
CA HIS A 398 19.31 -27.11 5.84
C HIS A 398 18.87 -28.56 5.59
N PRO A 399 18.94 -29.50 6.57
CA PRO A 399 18.44 -30.86 6.36
C PRO A 399 16.93 -30.91 6.06
N ALA A 400 16.14 -30.05 6.70
CA ALA A 400 14.70 -29.96 6.46
C ALA A 400 14.38 -29.31 5.10
N ILE A 401 15.16 -28.31 4.68
CA ILE A 401 15.04 -27.67 3.35
C ILE A 401 15.45 -28.65 2.24
N GLU A 402 16.47 -29.47 2.46
CA GLU A 402 16.91 -30.50 1.49
C GLU A 402 15.90 -31.63 1.33
N GLU A 403 15.25 -32.05 2.42
CA GLU A 403 14.10 -32.96 2.34
C GLU A 403 12.95 -32.31 1.56
N LEU A 404 12.56 -31.09 1.96
CA LEU A 404 11.48 -30.31 1.35
C LEU A 404 11.68 -30.08 -0.16
N LEU A 405 12.90 -29.82 -0.62
CA LEU A 405 13.21 -29.57 -2.03
C LEU A 405 13.51 -30.85 -2.83
N PHE A 406 14.23 -31.81 -2.26
CA PHE A 406 14.92 -32.85 -3.03
C PHE A 406 14.62 -34.30 -2.61
N SER A 407 13.68 -34.51 -1.68
CA SER A 407 13.10 -35.85 -1.44
C SER A 407 12.38 -36.34 -2.70
N LYS A 408 12.43 -37.66 -2.94
CA LYS A 408 11.68 -38.33 -4.03
C LYS A 408 10.35 -38.93 -3.56
N VAL A 409 9.98 -38.73 -2.30
CA VAL A 409 8.77 -39.27 -1.68
C VAL A 409 7.75 -38.15 -1.55
N ASP A 410 6.55 -38.35 -2.11
CA ASP A 410 5.39 -37.46 -1.92
C ASP A 410 4.85 -37.63 -0.48
N ASN A 411 4.53 -36.53 0.21
CA ASN A 411 3.99 -36.54 1.58
C ASN A 411 2.99 -35.38 1.82
N SER A 412 2.72 -35.03 3.08
CA SER A 412 1.80 -33.95 3.46
C SER A 412 2.35 -32.53 3.27
N GLU A 413 3.67 -32.36 3.18
CA GLU A 413 4.35 -31.08 2.98
C GLU A 413 4.73 -30.83 1.51
N HIS A 414 4.92 -31.88 0.70
CA HIS A 414 5.36 -31.76 -0.70
C HIS A 414 4.91 -32.92 -1.60
N ILE A 415 4.74 -32.63 -2.89
CA ILE A 415 4.53 -33.61 -3.97
C ILE A 415 5.35 -33.26 -5.22
N GLY A 416 5.59 -34.26 -6.06
CA GLY A 416 6.54 -34.16 -7.18
C GLY A 416 7.99 -34.19 -6.69
N TYR A 417 8.95 -34.19 -7.60
CA TYR A 417 10.37 -34.28 -7.25
C TYR A 417 11.24 -33.66 -8.33
N LEU A 418 12.46 -33.27 -7.96
CA LEU A 418 13.48 -32.73 -8.86
C LEU A 418 14.50 -33.83 -9.16
N GLU A 419 14.65 -34.19 -10.44
CA GLU A 419 15.58 -35.24 -10.87
C GLU A 419 17.02 -34.71 -10.91
N ASP A 420 17.23 -33.54 -11.51
CA ASP A 420 18.52 -32.84 -11.53
C ASP A 420 18.59 -31.79 -10.41
N LYS A 421 19.23 -32.15 -9.29
CA LYS A 421 19.43 -31.27 -8.13
C LYS A 421 20.43 -30.12 -8.39
N LYS A 422 21.18 -30.14 -9.50
CA LYS A 422 22.19 -29.11 -9.83
C LYS A 422 21.61 -27.95 -10.64
N LYS A 423 20.43 -28.12 -11.24
CA LYS A 423 19.76 -27.03 -11.95
C LYS A 423 19.34 -25.92 -10.98
N PRO A 424 19.50 -24.64 -11.36
CA PRO A 424 18.89 -23.53 -10.64
C PRO A 424 17.38 -23.70 -10.52
N ILE A 425 16.80 -23.08 -9.50
CA ILE A 425 15.38 -23.17 -9.18
C ILE A 425 14.66 -21.86 -9.50
N ILE A 426 13.58 -21.94 -10.27
CA ILE A 426 12.49 -20.95 -10.21
C ILE A 426 11.70 -21.22 -8.95
N PHE A 427 11.66 -20.24 -8.05
CA PHE A 427 10.89 -20.29 -6.82
C PHE A 427 9.69 -19.35 -6.89
N SER A 428 8.52 -19.82 -6.48
CA SER A 428 7.35 -18.97 -6.28
C SER A 428 6.63 -19.37 -5.00
N MET A 429 6.22 -18.39 -4.20
CA MET A 429 5.51 -18.61 -2.94
C MET A 429 4.36 -17.61 -2.83
N ALA A 430 3.13 -18.13 -2.74
CA ALA A 430 1.91 -17.33 -2.65
C ALA A 430 0.75 -18.15 -2.07
N ARG A 431 -0.39 -17.49 -1.84
CA ARG A 431 -1.68 -18.20 -1.72
C ARG A 431 -2.06 -18.80 -3.07
N LEU A 432 -2.82 -19.88 -3.06
CA LEU A 432 -3.30 -20.52 -4.28
C LEU A 432 -4.70 -19.99 -4.61
N ASP A 433 -4.75 -18.86 -5.31
CA ASP A 433 -5.99 -18.22 -5.80
C ASP A 433 -5.84 -17.80 -7.27
N THR A 434 -6.95 -17.41 -7.90
CA THR A 434 -6.97 -17.10 -9.35
C THR A 434 -6.13 -15.86 -9.70
N VAL A 435 -6.00 -14.92 -8.76
CA VAL A 435 -5.26 -13.66 -8.95
C VAL A 435 -3.76 -13.89 -8.83
N LYS A 436 -3.31 -14.74 -7.88
CA LYS A 436 -1.89 -15.13 -7.72
C LYS A 436 -1.36 -16.00 -8.85
N ASN A 437 -2.23 -16.67 -9.61
CA ASN A 437 -1.90 -17.23 -10.93
C ASN A 437 -0.71 -18.23 -10.95
N ILE A 438 -0.54 -19.00 -9.87
CA ILE A 438 0.50 -20.06 -9.78
C ILE A 438 0.26 -21.15 -10.85
N GLY A 439 -1.01 -21.44 -11.18
CA GLY A 439 -1.36 -22.28 -12.32
C GLY A 439 -0.88 -21.69 -13.67
N GLY A 440 -0.89 -20.37 -13.84
CA GLY A 440 -0.35 -19.71 -15.03
C GLY A 440 1.14 -19.95 -15.18
N LEU A 441 1.94 -19.68 -14.13
CA LEU A 441 3.39 -19.96 -14.14
C LEU A 441 3.70 -21.43 -14.45
N THR A 442 2.92 -22.35 -13.89
CA THR A 442 3.06 -23.79 -14.14
C THR A 442 2.77 -24.14 -15.61
N GLU A 443 1.78 -23.51 -16.24
CA GLU A 443 1.51 -23.66 -17.67
C GLU A 443 2.63 -23.05 -18.53
N TRP A 444 3.13 -21.87 -18.19
CA TRP A 444 4.21 -21.19 -18.92
C TRP A 444 5.49 -22.02 -18.90
N TYR A 445 5.88 -22.51 -17.72
CA TYR A 445 7.00 -23.43 -17.55
C TYR A 445 6.78 -24.73 -18.33
N GLY A 446 5.58 -25.33 -18.25
CA GLY A 446 5.28 -26.59 -18.94
C GLY A 446 5.35 -26.52 -20.47
N LYS A 447 4.91 -25.40 -21.05
CA LYS A 447 5.03 -25.10 -22.49
C LYS A 447 6.48 -24.88 -22.91
N ASN A 448 7.26 -24.12 -22.14
CA ASN A 448 8.58 -23.67 -22.54
C ASN A 448 9.67 -24.75 -22.31
N LYS A 449 9.96 -25.54 -23.36
CA LYS A 449 11.03 -26.55 -23.34
C LYS A 449 12.43 -25.96 -23.09
N ARG A 450 12.72 -24.74 -23.57
CA ARG A 450 14.02 -24.06 -23.34
C ARG A 450 14.19 -23.79 -21.84
N LEU A 451 13.16 -23.25 -21.19
CA LEU A 451 13.16 -22.97 -19.77
C LEU A 451 13.32 -24.25 -18.92
N ARG A 452 12.56 -25.31 -19.22
CA ARG A 452 12.64 -26.63 -18.55
C ARG A 452 14.02 -27.28 -18.64
N ASN A 453 14.72 -27.06 -19.76
CA ASN A 453 16.09 -27.57 -19.92
C ASN A 453 17.09 -26.83 -19.03
N LEU A 454 16.87 -25.53 -18.76
CA LEU A 454 17.75 -24.71 -17.93
C LEU A 454 17.52 -24.87 -16.43
N VAL A 455 16.26 -24.91 -15.98
CA VAL A 455 15.90 -24.77 -14.55
C VAL A 455 14.76 -25.68 -14.09
N ASN A 456 14.73 -25.94 -12.78
CA ASN A 456 13.63 -26.61 -12.07
C ASN A 456 12.56 -25.59 -11.66
N LEU A 457 11.32 -26.05 -11.44
CA LEU A 457 10.23 -25.25 -10.88
C LEU A 457 9.87 -25.71 -9.46
N VAL A 458 9.88 -24.79 -8.50
CA VAL A 458 9.44 -25.01 -7.12
C VAL A 458 8.33 -24.01 -6.78
N VAL A 459 7.16 -24.51 -6.42
CA VAL A 459 5.99 -23.69 -6.05
C VAL A 459 5.53 -24.02 -4.64
N VAL A 460 5.41 -23.01 -3.79
CA VAL A 460 4.85 -23.10 -2.43
C VAL A 460 3.46 -22.44 -2.46
N ALA A 461 2.40 -23.24 -2.52
CA ALA A 461 1.04 -22.72 -2.66
C ALA A 461 -0.04 -23.70 -2.20
N GLY A 462 -0.91 -23.26 -1.28
CA GLY A 462 -2.15 -23.94 -0.90
C GLY A 462 -1.99 -25.38 -0.39
N PHE A 463 -3.03 -26.19 -0.63
CA PHE A 463 -3.07 -27.63 -0.36
C PHE A 463 -2.97 -28.47 -1.64
N PHE A 464 -2.66 -29.76 -1.53
CA PHE A 464 -2.64 -30.68 -2.69
C PHE A 464 -4.00 -31.31 -3.03
N ASP A 465 -4.91 -31.36 -2.07
CA ASP A 465 -6.22 -32.01 -2.20
C ASP A 465 -7.32 -30.94 -2.07
N PRO A 466 -8.21 -30.78 -3.06
CA PRO A 466 -9.34 -29.84 -2.97
C PRO A 466 -10.21 -30.08 -1.74
N SER A 467 -10.33 -31.31 -1.25
CA SER A 467 -11.17 -31.66 -0.09
C SER A 467 -10.73 -30.97 1.21
N LYS A 468 -9.46 -30.54 1.29
CA LYS A 468 -8.88 -29.85 2.45
C LYS A 468 -9.16 -28.35 2.47
N SER A 469 -9.56 -27.77 1.34
CA SER A 469 -9.89 -26.35 1.27
C SER A 469 -11.39 -26.11 1.44
N LYS A 470 -11.73 -25.03 2.14
CA LYS A 470 -13.09 -24.47 2.18
C LYS A 470 -13.30 -23.37 1.14
N ASP A 471 -12.24 -22.93 0.48
CA ASP A 471 -12.28 -21.86 -0.51
C ASP A 471 -12.52 -22.41 -1.93
N ARG A 472 -13.41 -21.74 -2.67
CA ARG A 472 -13.83 -22.20 -4.01
C ARG A 472 -12.81 -21.90 -5.10
N GLU A 473 -12.02 -20.85 -4.96
CA GLU A 473 -10.95 -20.53 -5.91
C GLU A 473 -9.75 -21.44 -5.71
N GLU A 474 -9.33 -21.66 -4.46
CA GLU A 474 -8.26 -22.61 -4.13
C GLU A 474 -8.61 -24.02 -4.60
N MET A 475 -9.83 -24.51 -4.33
CA MET A 475 -10.30 -25.81 -4.85
C MET A 475 -10.23 -25.93 -6.39
N ALA A 476 -10.41 -24.82 -7.12
CA ALA A 476 -10.33 -24.80 -8.58
C ALA A 476 -8.89 -24.77 -9.08
N GLU A 477 -8.03 -23.92 -8.50
CA GLU A 477 -6.61 -23.85 -8.86
C GLU A 477 -5.86 -25.13 -8.47
N ILE A 478 -6.20 -25.82 -7.37
CA ILE A 478 -5.64 -27.15 -7.03
C ILE A 478 -5.90 -28.16 -8.16
N LYS A 479 -7.14 -28.23 -8.66
CA LYS A 479 -7.50 -29.14 -9.77
C LYS A 479 -6.74 -28.80 -11.05
N LYS A 480 -6.63 -27.50 -11.36
CA LYS A 480 -5.87 -26.98 -12.50
C LYS A 480 -4.38 -27.32 -12.40
N MET A 481 -3.77 -27.20 -11.21
CA MET A 481 -2.36 -27.56 -10.97
C MET A 481 -2.09 -29.04 -11.31
N HIS A 482 -2.92 -29.96 -10.82
CA HIS A 482 -2.80 -31.39 -11.16
C HIS A 482 -2.92 -31.63 -12.67
N LEU A 483 -3.94 -31.06 -13.32
CA LEU A 483 -4.14 -31.18 -14.77
C LEU A 483 -2.95 -30.66 -15.58
N LEU A 484 -2.31 -29.57 -15.14
CA LEU A 484 -1.13 -29.01 -15.80
C LEU A 484 0.13 -29.89 -15.61
N ILE A 485 0.34 -30.42 -14.39
CA ILE A 485 1.45 -31.32 -14.07
C ILE A 485 1.38 -32.60 -14.93
N GLU A 486 0.19 -33.16 -15.11
CA GLU A 486 -0.06 -34.31 -15.98
C GLU A 486 0.10 -33.95 -17.46
N LYS A 487 -0.63 -32.94 -17.95
CA LYS A 487 -0.63 -32.49 -19.36
C LYS A 487 0.77 -32.18 -19.90
N TYR A 488 1.63 -31.57 -19.09
CA TYR A 488 2.99 -31.20 -19.50
C TYR A 488 4.07 -32.17 -19.01
N GLN A 489 3.69 -33.28 -18.36
CA GLN A 489 4.60 -34.30 -17.83
C GLN A 489 5.73 -33.67 -16.99
N LEU A 490 5.35 -32.98 -15.89
CA LEU A 490 6.28 -32.17 -15.10
C LEU A 490 7.02 -32.94 -13.99
N LYS A 491 6.71 -34.22 -13.75
CA LYS A 491 7.45 -35.05 -12.78
C LYS A 491 8.95 -35.08 -13.12
N GLY A 492 9.81 -34.97 -12.10
CA GLY A 492 11.25 -34.80 -12.25
C GLY A 492 11.72 -33.36 -12.51
N GLN A 493 10.80 -32.42 -12.76
CA GLN A 493 11.08 -31.01 -13.09
C GLN A 493 10.32 -30.01 -12.19
N ILE A 494 9.21 -30.43 -11.59
CA ILE A 494 8.43 -29.63 -10.63
C ILE A 494 8.44 -30.24 -9.22
N ARG A 495 8.48 -29.36 -8.23
CA ARG A 495 8.20 -29.62 -6.81
C ARG A 495 7.09 -28.70 -6.35
N TRP A 496 5.99 -29.25 -5.86
CA TRP A 496 4.89 -28.48 -5.26
C TRP A 496 4.88 -28.71 -3.76
N ILE A 497 5.04 -27.63 -3.01
CA ILE A 497 5.13 -27.59 -1.55
C ILE A 497 3.85 -26.94 -0.99
N ALA A 498 3.34 -27.49 0.11
CA ALA A 498 2.17 -26.97 0.81
C ALA A 498 2.48 -25.63 1.50
N ALA A 499 1.44 -24.81 1.73
CA ALA A 499 1.58 -23.50 2.37
C ALA A 499 2.43 -23.54 3.66
N GLN A 500 3.45 -22.68 3.72
CA GLN A 500 4.46 -22.66 4.79
C GLN A 500 4.20 -21.53 5.79
N THR A 501 4.19 -21.84 7.09
CA THR A 501 3.86 -20.88 8.16
C THR A 501 5.07 -20.36 8.96
N ASP A 502 6.22 -21.02 8.91
CA ASP A 502 7.43 -20.60 9.63
C ASP A 502 8.22 -19.57 8.82
N LYS A 503 8.21 -18.30 9.27
CA LYS A 503 8.93 -17.20 8.62
C LYS A 503 10.46 -17.39 8.57
N HIS A 504 11.05 -18.09 9.54
CA HIS A 504 12.49 -18.32 9.62
C HIS A 504 12.93 -19.44 8.67
N ARG A 505 12.16 -20.54 8.61
CA ARG A 505 12.36 -21.58 7.59
C ARG A 505 12.15 -21.02 6.17
N ASN A 506 11.14 -20.18 5.97
CA ASN A 506 10.87 -19.53 4.69
C ASN A 506 11.99 -18.57 4.25
N SER A 507 12.55 -17.77 5.17
CA SER A 507 13.65 -16.86 4.82
C SER A 507 14.94 -17.60 4.50
N GLU A 508 15.21 -18.73 5.18
CA GLU A 508 16.34 -19.59 4.84
C GLU A 508 16.12 -20.32 3.52
N LEU A 509 14.88 -20.71 3.19
CA LEU A 509 14.53 -21.26 1.88
C LEU A 509 14.84 -20.26 0.75
N TYR A 510 14.42 -18.99 0.86
CA TYR A 510 14.81 -17.94 -0.11
C TYR A 510 16.33 -17.86 -0.32
N ARG A 511 17.12 -17.90 0.77
CA ARG A 511 18.59 -17.87 0.71
C ARG A 511 19.20 -19.15 0.12
N TYR A 512 18.60 -20.32 0.39
CA TYR A 512 19.03 -21.61 -0.18
C TYR A 512 18.78 -21.65 -1.69
N ILE A 513 17.65 -21.12 -2.17
CA ILE A 513 17.40 -20.94 -3.61
C ILE A 513 18.41 -19.96 -4.22
N ALA A 514 18.77 -18.88 -3.54
CA ALA A 514 19.79 -17.93 -3.99
C ALA A 514 21.19 -18.57 -4.12
N ASP A 515 21.58 -19.47 -3.21
CA ASP A 515 22.82 -20.26 -3.33
C ASP A 515 22.82 -21.15 -4.60
N SER A 516 21.65 -21.68 -5.01
CA SER A 516 21.50 -22.44 -6.27
C SER A 516 21.52 -21.58 -7.55
N LYS A 517 21.75 -20.27 -7.43
CA LYS A 517 21.59 -19.27 -8.51
C LYS A 517 20.21 -19.29 -9.16
N GLY A 518 19.18 -19.59 -8.37
CA GLY A 518 17.78 -19.54 -8.76
C GLY A 518 17.24 -18.12 -8.97
N ALA A 519 15.92 -18.01 -9.16
CA ALA A 519 15.21 -16.73 -9.23
C ALA A 519 13.82 -16.84 -8.59
N PHE A 520 13.30 -15.73 -8.05
CA PHE A 520 11.90 -15.65 -7.62
C PHE A 520 11.00 -15.22 -8.76
N VAL A 521 9.79 -15.78 -8.86
CA VAL A 521 8.79 -15.38 -9.85
C VAL A 521 7.44 -15.14 -9.17
N GLN A 522 6.90 -13.92 -9.32
CA GLN A 522 5.53 -13.55 -8.94
C GLN A 522 4.67 -13.36 -10.21
N PRO A 523 3.94 -14.40 -10.66
CA PRO A 523 3.17 -14.44 -11.92
C PRO A 523 1.76 -13.84 -11.84
N ALA A 524 1.37 -13.22 -10.72
CA ALA A 524 0.02 -12.74 -10.47
C ALA A 524 -0.59 -11.92 -11.62
N LEU A 525 -1.87 -12.15 -11.94
CA LEU A 525 -2.65 -11.34 -12.88
C LEU A 525 -2.69 -9.86 -12.44
N TYR A 526 -2.65 -9.64 -11.13
CA TYR A 526 -2.52 -8.34 -10.48
C TYR A 526 -1.94 -8.54 -9.08
N GLU A 527 -0.94 -7.75 -8.67
CA GLU A 527 -0.37 -7.80 -7.32
C GLU A 527 -0.39 -6.41 -6.69
N ALA A 528 -1.24 -6.19 -5.68
CA ALA A 528 -1.42 -4.85 -5.11
C ALA A 528 -0.10 -4.23 -4.62
N PHE A 529 0.74 -5.03 -3.96
CA PHE A 529 2.09 -4.60 -3.54
C PHE A 529 3.15 -5.67 -3.77
N GLY A 530 2.95 -6.87 -3.20
CA GLY A 530 3.87 -8.00 -3.34
C GLY A 530 4.99 -8.00 -2.29
N LEU A 531 4.64 -8.21 -1.01
CA LEU A 531 5.65 -8.39 0.06
C LEU A 531 6.68 -9.48 -0.28
N THR A 532 6.26 -10.58 -0.92
CA THR A 532 7.15 -11.67 -1.34
C THR A 532 8.21 -11.26 -2.38
N VAL A 533 7.96 -10.20 -3.16
CA VAL A 533 8.95 -9.59 -4.06
C VAL A 533 10.05 -8.91 -3.22
N ILE A 534 9.66 -8.15 -2.20
CA ILE A 534 10.60 -7.47 -1.30
C ILE A 534 11.34 -8.48 -0.41
N GLU A 535 10.69 -9.55 0.05
CA GLU A 535 11.32 -10.66 0.79
C GLU A 535 12.41 -11.34 -0.06
N ALA A 536 12.11 -11.68 -1.32
CA ALA A 536 13.07 -12.27 -2.25
C ALA A 536 14.25 -11.33 -2.53
N MET A 537 13.98 -10.05 -2.80
CA MET A 537 15.01 -9.04 -3.05
C MET A 537 15.88 -8.79 -1.81
N ASN A 538 15.34 -8.78 -0.58
CA ASN A 538 16.11 -8.70 0.67
C ASN A 538 17.09 -9.88 0.84
N CYS A 539 16.75 -11.06 0.34
CA CYS A 539 17.65 -12.22 0.36
C CYS A 539 18.69 -12.22 -0.77
N GLY A 540 18.66 -11.23 -1.67
CA GLY A 540 19.51 -11.19 -2.86
C GLY A 540 19.13 -12.27 -3.87
N LEU A 541 17.83 -12.57 -4.00
CA LEU A 541 17.31 -13.47 -5.02
C LEU A 541 16.77 -12.64 -6.21
N PRO A 542 17.38 -12.72 -7.41
CA PRO A 542 16.88 -12.05 -8.61
C PRO A 542 15.39 -12.38 -8.83
N THR A 543 14.59 -11.33 -9.03
CA THR A 543 13.13 -11.44 -8.97
C THR A 543 12.48 -11.00 -10.27
N PHE A 544 11.55 -11.82 -10.76
CA PHE A 544 10.60 -11.52 -11.82
C PHE A 544 9.24 -11.26 -11.17
N ALA A 545 8.59 -10.14 -11.48
CA ALA A 545 7.26 -9.86 -10.96
C ALA A 545 6.34 -9.25 -12.02
N THR A 546 5.04 -9.43 -11.83
CA THR A 546 4.00 -8.89 -12.70
C THR A 546 4.13 -7.38 -12.92
N ASN A 547 3.92 -6.93 -14.15
CA ASN A 547 3.82 -5.52 -14.53
C ASN A 547 2.44 -4.90 -14.18
N GLN A 548 1.56 -5.67 -13.54
CA GLN A 548 0.23 -5.25 -13.08
C GLN A 548 0.22 -5.12 -11.55
N GLY A 549 0.22 -3.88 -11.04
CA GLY A 549 0.22 -3.61 -9.61
C GLY A 549 1.53 -3.06 -9.07
N GLY A 550 1.67 -3.04 -7.74
CA GLY A 550 2.82 -2.48 -7.01
C GLY A 550 4.21 -3.00 -7.41
N PRO A 551 4.41 -4.25 -7.86
CA PRO A 551 5.74 -4.68 -8.31
C PRO A 551 6.30 -3.90 -9.50
N ALA A 552 5.44 -3.27 -10.31
CA ALA A 552 5.84 -2.35 -11.38
C ALA A 552 6.49 -1.05 -10.87
N GLU A 553 6.29 -0.69 -9.59
CA GLU A 553 6.99 0.41 -8.92
C GLU A 553 8.21 -0.09 -8.14
N ILE A 554 8.16 -1.31 -7.59
CA ILE A 554 9.26 -1.90 -6.81
C ILE A 554 10.47 -2.19 -7.70
N ILE A 555 10.25 -2.84 -8.85
CA ILE A 555 11.30 -3.30 -9.75
C ILE A 555 11.61 -2.28 -10.84
N ILE A 556 12.89 -1.99 -11.02
CA ILE A 556 13.43 -1.29 -12.19
C ILE A 556 13.89 -2.38 -13.16
N ASP A 557 13.16 -2.54 -14.27
CA ASP A 557 13.35 -3.65 -15.22
C ASP A 557 14.77 -3.70 -15.78
N GLY A 558 15.43 -4.86 -15.64
CA GLY A 558 16.81 -5.08 -16.06
C GLY A 558 17.88 -4.53 -15.11
N VAL A 559 17.50 -3.86 -14.02
CA VAL A 559 18.43 -3.26 -13.03
C VAL A 559 18.30 -3.94 -11.66
N SER A 560 17.12 -3.88 -11.04
CA SER A 560 16.88 -4.47 -9.70
C SER A 560 16.06 -5.77 -9.74
N GLY A 561 15.65 -6.19 -10.93
CA GLY A 561 14.83 -7.37 -11.20
C GLY A 561 14.25 -7.28 -12.60
N PHE A 562 13.18 -8.02 -12.86
CA PHE A 562 12.51 -8.01 -14.16
C PHE A 562 10.98 -7.91 -14.03
N LEU A 563 10.36 -7.15 -14.93
CA LEU A 563 8.92 -7.09 -15.09
C LEU A 563 8.46 -8.11 -16.14
N ILE A 564 7.41 -8.88 -15.81
CA ILE A 564 6.76 -9.87 -16.67
C ILE A 564 5.29 -9.51 -16.89
N ASP A 565 4.74 -9.89 -18.04
CA ASP A 565 3.34 -9.65 -18.38
C ASP A 565 2.52 -10.94 -18.16
N PRO A 566 1.58 -10.97 -17.19
CA PRO A 566 0.81 -12.17 -16.91
C PRO A 566 -0.23 -12.50 -18.00
N SER A 567 -0.55 -11.55 -18.89
CA SER A 567 -1.39 -11.79 -20.07
C SER A 567 -0.62 -12.43 -21.24
N ASN A 568 0.72 -12.34 -21.23
CA ASN A 568 1.58 -12.92 -22.26
C ASN A 568 2.60 -13.90 -21.64
N GLY A 569 2.09 -15.05 -21.21
CA GLY A 569 2.88 -16.11 -20.57
C GLY A 569 4.07 -16.60 -21.39
N ASP A 570 3.93 -16.67 -22.72
CA ASP A 570 5.00 -17.16 -23.60
C ASP A 570 6.18 -16.18 -23.59
N LYS A 571 5.96 -14.87 -23.84
CA LYS A 571 7.02 -13.85 -23.72
C LYS A 571 7.62 -13.78 -22.31
N SER A 572 6.78 -13.91 -21.28
CA SER A 572 7.24 -13.92 -19.89
C SER A 572 8.14 -15.13 -19.59
N SER A 573 7.82 -16.31 -20.13
CA SER A 573 8.66 -17.51 -20.00
C SER A 573 9.99 -17.39 -20.76
N GLU A 574 9.98 -16.80 -21.97
CA GLU A 574 11.22 -16.55 -22.73
C GLU A 574 12.11 -15.53 -22.03
N LYS A 575 11.56 -14.47 -21.41
CA LYS A 575 12.33 -13.49 -20.61
C LYS A 575 13.02 -14.13 -19.40
N ILE A 576 12.37 -15.10 -18.75
CA ILE A 576 12.97 -15.88 -17.65
C ILE A 576 14.06 -16.82 -18.21
N ALA A 577 13.83 -17.47 -19.35
CA ALA A 577 14.80 -18.35 -19.98
C ALA A 577 16.06 -17.58 -20.46
N ASP A 578 15.90 -16.37 -20.99
CA ASP A 578 17.00 -15.48 -21.39
C ASP A 578 17.87 -15.08 -20.20
N PHE A 579 17.28 -14.83 -19.04
CA PHE A 579 18.05 -14.55 -17.83
C PHE A 579 18.90 -15.74 -17.42
N PHE A 580 18.33 -16.96 -17.32
CA PHE A 580 19.10 -18.14 -16.94
C PHE A 580 20.14 -18.54 -17.99
N GLN A 581 19.87 -18.30 -19.28
CA GLN A 581 20.86 -18.48 -20.35
C GLN A 581 22.03 -17.49 -20.17
N LYS A 582 21.75 -16.19 -19.97
CA LYS A 582 22.78 -15.17 -19.72
C LYS A 582 23.56 -15.42 -18.44
N SER A 583 22.91 -15.83 -17.34
CA SER A 583 23.58 -16.20 -16.08
C SER A 583 24.45 -17.46 -16.19
N LYS A 584 24.28 -18.26 -17.25
CA LYS A 584 25.14 -19.41 -17.56
C LYS A 584 26.34 -19.02 -18.45
N GLU A 585 26.18 -17.99 -19.28
CA GLU A 585 27.23 -17.42 -20.14
C GLU A 585 28.13 -16.44 -19.37
N ASP A 586 27.55 -15.64 -18.47
CA ASP A 586 28.19 -14.66 -17.60
C ASP A 586 27.83 -14.96 -16.13
N ALA A 587 28.82 -15.43 -15.38
CA ALA A 587 28.67 -15.77 -13.96
C ALA A 587 28.46 -14.54 -13.05
N GLU A 588 28.84 -13.33 -13.51
CA GLU A 588 28.60 -12.08 -12.77
C GLU A 588 27.19 -11.52 -13.00
N TYR A 589 26.55 -11.83 -14.13
CA TYR A 589 25.23 -11.30 -14.49
C TYR A 589 24.18 -11.54 -13.40
N TRP A 590 24.16 -12.75 -12.82
CA TRP A 590 23.26 -13.08 -11.71
C TRP A 590 23.55 -12.22 -10.46
N ASN A 591 24.84 -12.06 -10.12
CA ASN A 591 25.27 -11.29 -8.95
C ASN A 591 24.94 -9.80 -9.12
N LYS A 592 25.05 -9.27 -10.34
CA LYS A 592 24.68 -7.90 -10.69
C LYS A 592 23.19 -7.61 -10.43
N ILE A 593 22.29 -8.49 -10.89
CA ILE A 593 20.85 -8.32 -10.64
C ILE A 593 20.53 -8.51 -9.15
N SER A 594 21.17 -9.46 -8.45
CA SER A 594 21.07 -9.61 -6.99
C SER A 594 21.46 -8.32 -6.25
N ALA A 595 22.59 -7.69 -6.62
CA ALA A 595 23.07 -6.48 -5.99
C ALA A 595 22.15 -5.27 -6.26
N GLY A 596 21.66 -5.12 -7.50
CA GLY A 596 20.66 -4.10 -7.84
C GLY A 596 19.33 -4.29 -7.10
N GLY A 597 18.92 -5.54 -6.89
CA GLY A 597 17.77 -5.88 -6.04
C GLY A 597 17.96 -5.41 -4.60
N LEU A 598 19.11 -5.70 -4.00
CA LEU A 598 19.46 -5.31 -2.63
C LEU A 598 19.51 -3.78 -2.45
N SER A 599 20.20 -3.04 -3.33
CA SER A 599 20.27 -1.56 -3.23
C SER A 599 18.88 -0.93 -3.32
N ARG A 600 18.06 -1.38 -4.28
CA ARG A 600 16.66 -0.92 -4.43
C ARG A 600 15.84 -1.08 -3.15
N ILE A 601 16.03 -2.17 -2.41
CA ILE A 601 15.34 -2.38 -1.14
C ILE A 601 15.87 -1.45 -0.05
N TYR A 602 17.19 -1.39 0.16
CA TYR A 602 17.77 -0.54 1.21
C TYR A 602 17.45 0.94 1.03
N GLU A 603 17.35 1.41 -0.22
CA GLU A 603 17.02 2.79 -0.57
C GLU A 603 15.53 3.15 -0.38
N CYS A 604 14.60 2.19 -0.56
CA CYS A 604 13.17 2.51 -0.73
C CYS A 604 12.19 1.72 0.15
N TYR A 605 12.54 0.51 0.60
CA TYR A 605 11.60 -0.49 1.14
C TYR A 605 12.08 -1.07 2.48
N THR A 606 12.28 -0.20 3.48
CA THR A 606 12.64 -0.61 4.85
C THR A 606 11.64 -0.09 5.88
N TRP A 607 11.47 -0.84 6.99
CA TRP A 607 10.62 -0.40 8.09
C TRP A 607 11.08 0.89 8.75
N LYS A 608 12.39 1.20 8.73
CA LYS A 608 12.93 2.50 9.19
C LYS A 608 12.41 3.66 8.34
N ILE A 609 12.47 3.54 7.01
CA ILE A 609 11.94 4.56 6.09
C ILE A 609 10.41 4.71 6.29
N TYR A 610 9.69 3.60 6.41
CA TYR A 610 8.25 3.60 6.65
C TYR A 610 7.88 4.33 7.95
N ALA A 611 8.49 3.95 9.07
CA ALA A 611 8.20 4.51 10.39
C ALA A 611 8.47 6.02 10.42
N ASN A 612 9.64 6.45 9.96
CA ASN A 612 10.01 7.87 9.89
C ASN A 612 9.00 8.67 9.06
N LYS A 613 8.54 8.12 7.93
CA LYS A 613 7.56 8.80 7.07
C LYS A 613 6.17 8.87 7.72
N VAL A 614 5.72 7.80 8.39
CA VAL A 614 4.41 7.77 9.07
C VAL A 614 4.38 8.69 10.29
N LEU A 615 5.46 8.75 11.08
CA LEU A 615 5.59 9.67 12.22
C LEU A 615 5.54 11.14 11.76
N ASN A 616 6.28 11.49 10.71
CA ASN A 616 6.27 12.83 10.11
C ASN A 616 4.90 13.19 9.50
N MET A 617 4.20 12.22 8.88
CA MET A 617 2.80 12.42 8.49
C MET A 617 1.93 12.70 9.72
N GLY A 618 2.06 11.91 10.79
CA GLY A 618 1.27 12.06 12.02
C GLY A 618 1.29 13.47 12.58
N SER A 619 2.50 14.04 12.76
CA SER A 619 2.70 15.40 13.29
C SER A 619 2.21 16.52 12.36
N ILE A 620 2.42 16.38 11.04
CA ILE A 620 1.97 17.39 10.07
C ILE A 620 0.45 17.34 9.90
N TYR A 621 -0.17 16.16 9.85
CA TYR A 621 -1.63 16.03 9.72
C TYR A 621 -2.40 16.35 11.01
N SER A 622 -1.82 16.13 12.21
CA SER A 622 -2.45 16.57 13.46
C SER A 622 -2.53 18.10 13.52
N PHE A 623 -1.44 18.80 13.20
CA PHE A 623 -1.43 20.26 13.13
C PHE A 623 -2.34 20.79 12.00
N TRP A 624 -2.26 20.22 10.79
CA TRP A 624 -3.18 20.55 9.69
C TRP A 624 -4.66 20.37 10.06
N LYS A 625 -4.97 19.36 10.88
CA LYS A 625 -6.33 19.10 11.39
C LYS A 625 -6.75 20.11 12.44
N HIS A 626 -5.85 20.58 13.30
CA HIS A 626 -6.13 21.66 14.25
C HIS A 626 -6.53 22.94 13.51
N LEU A 627 -5.75 23.37 12.51
CA LEU A 627 -5.99 24.60 11.73
C LEU A 627 -7.27 24.60 10.89
N ASN A 628 -7.78 23.42 10.50
CA ASN A 628 -8.90 23.27 9.56
C ASN A 628 -10.08 22.52 10.18
N LYS A 629 -10.28 22.66 11.51
CA LYS A 629 -11.31 21.96 12.28
C LYS A 629 -12.73 22.23 11.75
N ASP A 630 -13.06 23.49 11.48
CA ASP A 630 -14.43 23.89 11.13
C ASP A 630 -14.82 23.51 9.70
N GLN A 631 -13.88 23.65 8.75
CA GLN A 631 -14.06 23.23 7.36
C GLN A 631 -14.34 21.73 7.22
N LYS A 632 -13.97 20.91 8.21
CA LYS A 632 -14.24 19.45 8.21
C LYS A 632 -15.60 19.07 8.77
N GLN A 633 -16.32 19.97 9.45
CA GLN A 633 -17.59 19.62 10.11
C GLN A 633 -18.68 19.18 9.11
N ALA A 634 -18.86 19.93 8.01
CA ALA A 634 -19.85 19.59 6.98
C ALA A 634 -19.59 18.21 6.37
N LYS A 635 -18.34 17.93 6.00
CA LYS A 635 -17.90 16.62 5.49
C LYS A 635 -18.10 15.50 6.50
N GLN A 636 -17.85 15.74 7.78
CA GLN A 636 -18.08 14.75 8.84
C GLN A 636 -19.58 14.42 8.98
N ARG A 637 -20.48 15.41 8.92
CA ARG A 637 -21.93 15.18 8.95
C ARG A 637 -22.41 14.40 7.72
N TYR A 638 -21.89 14.72 6.54
CA TYR A 638 -22.19 13.99 5.31
C TYR A 638 -21.77 12.50 5.38
N LEU A 639 -20.55 12.23 5.85
CA LEU A 639 -20.08 10.85 6.09
C LEU A 639 -20.90 10.11 7.16
N GLN A 640 -21.30 10.79 8.23
CA GLN A 640 -22.20 10.22 9.25
C GLN A 640 -23.54 9.83 8.65
N MET A 641 -24.16 10.69 7.82
CA MET A 641 -25.41 10.40 7.13
C MET A 641 -25.30 9.15 6.24
N LEU A 642 -24.27 9.06 5.39
CA LEU A 642 -24.04 7.90 4.52
C LEU A 642 -23.83 6.59 5.31
N SER A 643 -23.10 6.66 6.42
CA SER A 643 -22.88 5.50 7.30
C SER A 643 -24.20 4.99 7.93
N HIS A 644 -25.05 5.90 8.42
CA HIS A 644 -26.29 5.54 9.11
C HIS A 644 -27.43 5.12 8.16
N LEU A 645 -27.53 5.73 6.97
CA LEU A 645 -28.67 5.56 6.06
C LEU A 645 -28.42 4.63 4.86
N LEU A 646 -27.16 4.28 4.56
CA LEU A 646 -26.84 3.34 3.47
C LEU A 646 -26.07 2.13 4.01
N LEU A 647 -24.93 2.38 4.66
CA LEU A 647 -24.01 1.29 5.00
C LEU A 647 -24.57 0.37 6.08
N ARG A 648 -25.27 0.92 7.08
CA ARG A 648 -25.91 0.14 8.15
C ARG A 648 -26.91 -0.87 7.59
N ASP A 649 -27.81 -0.42 6.73
CA ASP A 649 -28.89 -1.23 6.16
C ASP A 649 -28.33 -2.31 5.21
N LEU A 650 -27.33 -1.95 4.40
CA LEU A 650 -26.59 -2.91 3.56
C LEU A 650 -25.92 -4.00 4.40
N VAL A 651 -25.25 -3.65 5.50
CA VAL A 651 -24.62 -4.63 6.40
C VAL A 651 -25.63 -5.53 7.09
N GLN A 652 -26.80 -5.00 7.47
CA GLN A 652 -27.90 -5.81 8.05
C GLN A 652 -28.52 -6.79 7.04
N SER A 653 -28.42 -6.51 5.74
CA SER A 653 -28.94 -7.39 4.69
C SER A 653 -28.06 -8.63 4.40
N VAL A 654 -26.83 -8.69 4.93
CA VAL A 654 -25.92 -9.80 4.66
C VAL A 654 -26.26 -11.00 5.56
N PRO A 655 -26.45 -12.22 5.02
CA PRO A 655 -26.71 -13.41 5.82
C PRO A 655 -25.58 -13.68 6.81
N MET A 656 -25.94 -13.86 8.09
CA MET A 656 -25.01 -14.32 9.11
C MET A 656 -24.62 -15.79 8.83
N PRO A 657 -23.34 -16.17 9.01
CA PRO A 657 -22.96 -17.58 8.97
C PRO A 657 -23.72 -18.35 10.05
N SER A 658 -24.47 -19.38 9.66
CA SER A 658 -25.04 -20.33 10.61
C SER A 658 -23.91 -21.07 11.33
N GLU A 659 -23.96 -21.13 12.66
CA GLU A 659 -23.09 -22.02 13.44
C GLU A 659 -23.44 -23.48 13.12
N GLU A 660 -22.75 -24.06 12.14
CA GLU A 660 -22.72 -25.52 12.00
C GLU A 660 -22.06 -26.10 13.26
N ALA A 661 -22.86 -26.83 14.04
CA ALA A 661 -22.44 -27.38 15.31
C ALA A 661 -21.15 -28.21 15.15
N GLN A 662 -20.11 -27.82 15.88
CA GLN A 662 -18.86 -28.58 15.91
C GLN A 662 -19.15 -30.02 16.36
N PRO A 663 -18.56 -31.04 15.70
CA PRO A 663 -18.67 -32.42 16.17
C PRO A 663 -18.17 -32.50 17.62
N GLN A 664 -19.00 -33.03 18.53
CA GLN A 664 -18.64 -33.13 19.93
C GLN A 664 -17.41 -34.03 20.10
N VAL A 665 -16.26 -33.43 20.43
CA VAL A 665 -15.06 -34.17 20.83
C VAL A 665 -15.38 -34.97 22.10
N PRO A 666 -15.12 -36.28 22.15
CA PRO A 666 -15.37 -37.08 23.35
C PRO A 666 -14.60 -36.51 24.54
N LYS A 667 -15.30 -36.20 25.63
CA LYS A 667 -14.67 -35.72 26.87
C LYS A 667 -13.71 -36.79 27.41
N GLU A 668 -12.41 -36.52 27.38
CA GLU A 668 -11.43 -37.31 28.11
C GLU A 668 -11.78 -37.34 29.60
N LYS A 669 -11.70 -38.52 30.21
CA LYS A 669 -11.88 -38.68 31.66
C LYS A 669 -10.64 -38.14 32.37
N THR A 670 -10.76 -36.99 33.01
CA THR A 670 -9.72 -36.40 33.85
C THR A 670 -9.29 -37.37 34.95
N LYS A 671 -7.99 -37.68 35.02
CA LYS A 671 -7.41 -38.37 36.18
C LYS A 671 -7.40 -37.43 37.40
N PRO A 672 -7.57 -37.94 38.64
CA PRO A 672 -7.53 -37.09 39.83
C PRO A 672 -6.13 -36.50 40.06
N GLN A 673 -6.05 -35.21 40.37
CA GLN A 673 -4.81 -34.57 40.85
C GLN A 673 -4.57 -34.90 42.33
N PRO A 674 -3.30 -34.91 42.81
CA PRO A 674 -2.98 -35.11 44.23
C PRO A 674 -3.43 -33.92 45.08
N SER A 675 -3.90 -34.20 46.31
CA SER A 675 -4.38 -33.18 47.25
C SER A 675 -3.27 -32.26 47.76
N ALA A 676 -3.32 -30.97 47.40
CA ALA A 676 -2.49 -29.95 48.03
C ALA A 676 -2.92 -29.69 49.49
N ARG A 677 -1.94 -29.64 50.41
CA ARG A 677 -2.19 -29.33 51.83
C ARG A 677 -2.63 -27.87 52.02
N LYS A 678 -3.66 -27.63 52.83
CA LYS A 678 -4.06 -26.29 53.29
C LYS A 678 -2.97 -25.68 54.20
N PRO A 679 -2.70 -24.37 54.14
CA PRO A 679 -1.83 -23.70 55.10
C PRO A 679 -2.53 -23.58 56.46
N GLN A 680 -1.82 -23.92 57.55
CA GLN A 680 -2.29 -23.71 58.92
C GLN A 680 -2.03 -22.26 59.37
N SER A 681 -2.96 -21.71 60.16
CA SER A 681 -2.86 -20.38 60.74
C SER A 681 -1.78 -20.29 61.82
N LEU A 682 -1.08 -19.15 61.87
CA LEU A 682 0.08 -18.85 62.73
C LEU A 682 -0.13 -18.95 64.27
N LEU A 683 -1.34 -19.26 64.75
CA LEU A 683 -1.70 -19.30 66.18
C LEU A 683 -1.77 -20.71 66.81
N GLN A 684 -1.62 -21.79 66.04
CA GLN A 684 -1.64 -23.17 66.59
C GLN A 684 -0.25 -23.79 66.84
N ARG A 685 0.82 -23.00 66.75
CA ARG A 685 2.20 -23.50 66.91
C ARG A 685 2.73 -23.50 68.36
N TRP A 686 1.86 -23.33 69.37
CA TRP A 686 2.24 -23.12 70.78
C TRP A 686 1.72 -24.17 71.78
N PHE A 687 0.72 -24.98 71.43
CA PHE A 687 0.27 -26.12 72.25
C PHE A 687 -0.02 -27.31 71.34
N GLY A 688 0.72 -28.39 71.52
CA GLY A 688 0.58 -29.60 70.72
C GLY A 688 -0.21 -30.70 71.43
N ALA A 689 -0.96 -31.46 70.64
CA ALA A 689 -1.26 -32.88 70.80
C ALA A 689 -1.68 -33.42 69.42
#